data_AF-A0A843HWD5-F1
#
_entry.id   AF-A0A843HWD5-F1
#
_cell.length_a   1.000
_cell.length_b   1.000
_cell.length_c   1.000
_cell.angle_alpha   90.00
_cell.angle_beta   90.00
_cell.angle_gamma   90.00
#
_symmetry.space_group_name_H-M   'P 1'
#
loop_
_entity.id
_entity.type
_entity.pdbx_description
1 polymer ?
#
loop_
_entity_poly.entity_id
_entity_poly.type
_entity_poly.pdbx_seq_one_letter_code
_entity_poly.pdbx_strand_id
1 'polypeptide(L)'
;MTKQEVYNVKNEYAQKIRYQMHYWRGWQYAKLKRISMFVSRRGRGKRQSYSDLIIMADTETSKSHENPTIKQKDGSFKYVPVDNYIVAWTLSIRAFHHNIVTLYGNRPSEFIKCLNLIIKNTPAALIIYYHNLSYDWQFLRKFYIQEYGDPVEQLNTKPHYPINIKFGNGMELRDSLILAQRSLEKWANDMDVEHKKAVGKWDYDKIRNQGESFTPDELEYIEHDTLAGVECIDKQMEILHKDLTSVPITATGVVRQDTLHIGKENKAKDAFKRQVSEDYQIQQMLEHIYHGGFTHGNRHFYNKTLEKEMTQGQDFASSYPYAILVGKLPCERFHLLMDPTASLDKILSKADKYAFMFKLTLHNVKLKDKNWPMPMLQYSKTVYCVNPILDNGRIMYAAYVEIYVNEIDAMLINDIYTWDKHVCTEIYAAAKDLAPKWFRNYVYSLFVDKCELKGVDKVRYAISKSKLNSCYGMCCQKPISPDIVEDYDTGDFIIADMTEEDQAAAYNKYYNSFNKILPFHWGCWVTSIAMYNLFQLGKCCKIWFYSDTDSCYGQGWDQKKLDAYNQGCKEKLKAAGYDAVRINGKEFWLGVAESDPEEDVYTEFRYQGAKRYVGRQLKDGKLHITVAGVPKRAAACLNDDIENFHPGFIFSGVISGKKLVTYNYVEEIHLDPNGNEIGDSIDLTPCDYKLDSASHGNIDDLFKEDINIIVYDQE
;
A
#
# COMPACT_ATOMS: atom_id res chain seq x y z
N MET A 1 -37.95 24.85 11.99
CA MET A 1 -37.83 23.39 11.84
C MET A 1 -36.56 22.91 12.52
N THR A 2 -36.61 21.81 13.26
CA THR A 2 -35.43 21.10 13.78
C THR A 2 -34.61 20.50 12.63
N LYS A 3 -33.34 20.11 12.87
CA LYS A 3 -32.52 19.43 11.85
C LYS A 3 -33.19 18.14 11.34
N GLN A 4 -33.86 17.42 12.23
CA GLN A 4 -34.58 16.19 11.89
C GLN A 4 -35.82 16.46 11.02
N GLU A 5 -36.57 17.51 11.31
CA GLU A 5 -37.71 17.92 10.47
C GLU A 5 -37.25 18.33 9.07
N VAL A 6 -36.15 19.08 8.96
CA VAL A 6 -35.54 19.41 7.65
C VAL A 6 -35.14 18.14 6.91
N TYR A 7 -34.47 17.20 7.59
CA TYR A 7 -34.08 15.92 7.01
C TYR A 7 -35.30 15.17 6.46
N ASN A 8 -36.35 15.02 7.26
CA ASN A 8 -37.55 14.26 6.86
C ASN A 8 -38.23 14.89 5.62
N VAL A 9 -38.43 16.21 5.62
CA VAL A 9 -39.06 16.91 4.48
C VAL A 9 -38.24 16.76 3.20
N LYS A 10 -36.91 16.86 3.31
CA LYS A 10 -36.02 16.74 2.15
C LYS A 10 -35.91 15.30 1.66
N ASN A 11 -35.89 14.33 2.57
CA ASN A 11 -35.92 12.91 2.23
C ASN A 11 -37.22 12.53 1.51
N GLU A 12 -38.38 12.97 2.03
CA GLU A 12 -39.67 12.78 1.34
C GLU A 12 -39.70 13.41 -0.06
N TYR A 13 -39.05 14.55 -0.24
CA TYR A 13 -38.91 15.15 -1.56
C TYR A 13 -37.99 14.32 -2.47
N ALA A 14 -36.86 13.84 -1.95
CA ALA A 14 -35.92 13.00 -2.68
C ALA A 14 -36.57 11.69 -3.16
N GLN A 15 -37.37 11.03 -2.32
CA GLN A 15 -38.12 9.81 -2.66
C GLN A 15 -39.13 10.00 -3.80
N LYS A 16 -39.64 11.23 -3.98
CA LYS A 16 -40.56 11.58 -5.08
C LYS A 16 -39.84 11.82 -6.41
N ILE A 17 -38.51 11.95 -6.39
CA ILE A 17 -37.72 12.09 -7.61
C ILE A 17 -37.58 10.70 -8.22
N ARG A 18 -38.20 10.48 -9.39
CA ARG A 18 -37.94 9.28 -10.18
C ARG A 18 -36.52 9.35 -10.73
N TYR A 19 -35.69 8.39 -10.35
CA TYR A 19 -34.36 8.21 -10.92
C TYR A 19 -34.43 7.98 -12.43
N GLN A 20 -33.61 8.72 -13.18
CA GLN A 20 -33.37 8.56 -14.62
C GLN A 20 -31.98 9.09 -14.98
N MET A 21 -31.33 8.45 -15.94
CA MET A 21 -30.18 9.03 -16.63
C MET A 21 -30.62 10.17 -17.55
N HIS A 22 -29.89 11.28 -17.53
CA HIS A 22 -30.18 12.45 -18.39
C HIS A 22 -28.92 12.95 -19.06
N TYR A 23 -29.04 13.32 -20.34
CA TYR A 23 -28.07 14.22 -20.94
C TYR A 23 -28.10 15.53 -20.13
N TRP A 24 -26.93 16.03 -19.75
CA TRP A 24 -26.80 17.01 -18.66
C TRP A 24 -27.71 18.24 -18.79
N ARG A 25 -27.90 18.77 -20.00
CA ARG A 25 -28.77 19.94 -20.26
C ARG A 25 -30.25 19.67 -19.97
N GLY A 26 -30.68 18.41 -20.02
CA GLY A 26 -32.08 18.00 -19.87
C GLY A 26 -32.55 17.91 -18.42
N TRP A 27 -31.66 18.05 -17.44
CA TRP A 27 -32.03 17.86 -16.03
C TRP A 27 -32.40 19.16 -15.31
N GLN A 28 -33.33 19.06 -14.36
CA GLN A 28 -33.82 20.21 -13.59
C GLN A 28 -32.98 20.47 -12.33
N TYR A 29 -31.85 21.18 -12.48
CA TYR A 29 -30.88 21.45 -11.40
C TYR A 29 -31.46 22.15 -10.16
N ALA A 30 -32.56 22.90 -10.29
CA ALA A 30 -33.23 23.52 -9.14
C ALA A 30 -33.72 22.49 -8.09
N LYS A 31 -33.86 21.22 -8.46
CA LYS A 31 -34.18 20.11 -7.53
C LYS A 31 -33.11 19.96 -6.43
N LEU A 32 -31.82 20.23 -6.72
CA LEU A 32 -30.72 20.12 -5.75
C LEU A 32 -30.92 20.98 -4.51
N LYS A 33 -31.46 22.20 -4.67
CA LYS A 33 -31.76 23.11 -3.55
C LYS A 33 -32.74 22.51 -2.55
N ARG A 34 -33.61 21.61 -3.01
CA ARG A 34 -34.67 20.98 -2.21
C ARG A 34 -34.18 19.72 -1.50
N ILE A 35 -33.09 19.11 -1.94
CA ILE A 35 -32.56 17.86 -1.35
C ILE A 35 -31.24 18.05 -0.61
N SER A 36 -30.39 18.98 -1.03
CA SER A 36 -29.07 19.20 -0.40
C SER A 36 -29.21 19.81 0.99
N MET A 37 -28.56 19.22 1.99
CA MET A 37 -28.35 19.81 3.31
C MET A 37 -26.92 20.30 3.49
N PHE A 38 -26.70 21.01 4.60
CA PHE A 38 -25.39 21.45 5.03
C PHE A 38 -24.81 20.52 6.10
N VAL A 39 -23.57 20.10 5.88
CA VAL A 39 -22.74 19.44 6.89
C VAL A 39 -21.56 20.34 7.17
N SER A 40 -21.32 20.67 8.43
CA SER A 40 -20.19 21.53 8.81
C SER A 40 -19.04 20.70 9.32
N ARG A 41 -17.87 20.82 8.69
CA ARG A 41 -16.62 20.23 9.22
C ARG A 41 -16.19 21.05 10.43
N ARG A 42 -16.17 20.46 11.62
CA ARG A 42 -15.68 21.12 12.85
C ARG A 42 -14.15 21.07 12.88
N GLY A 43 -13.49 22.21 12.67
CA GLY A 43 -12.04 22.37 12.77
C GLY A 43 -11.65 23.60 13.60
N ARG A 44 -10.37 23.68 14.02
CA ARG A 44 -9.80 24.83 14.74
C ARG A 44 -9.59 26.02 13.78
N GLY A 45 -10.63 26.80 13.50
CA GLY A 45 -10.47 28.18 13.00
C GLY A 45 -11.38 28.65 11.87
N LYS A 46 -11.89 27.79 10.98
CA LYS A 46 -12.88 28.16 9.95
C LYS A 46 -13.95 27.08 9.80
N ARG A 47 -15.23 27.47 9.90
CA ARG A 47 -16.37 26.56 9.70
C ARG A 47 -16.67 26.52 8.20
N GLN A 48 -16.11 25.54 7.49
CA GLN A 48 -16.48 25.27 6.11
C GLN A 48 -17.70 24.33 6.09
N SER A 49 -18.73 24.70 5.34
CA SER A 49 -19.92 23.88 5.14
C SER A 49 -19.83 23.20 3.78
N TYR A 50 -20.17 21.92 3.76
CA TYR A 50 -20.28 21.09 2.57
C TYR A 50 -21.73 20.66 2.35
N SER A 51 -22.06 20.36 1.10
CA SER A 51 -23.26 19.62 0.74
C SER A 51 -23.16 18.19 1.27
N ASP A 52 -24.28 17.59 1.66
CA ASP A 52 -24.37 16.16 2.01
C ASP A 52 -24.62 15.25 0.80
N LEU A 53 -24.76 15.82 -0.40
CA LEU A 53 -24.91 15.05 -1.63
C LEU A 53 -23.66 14.20 -1.87
N ILE A 54 -23.87 12.91 -2.11
CA ILE A 54 -22.82 11.97 -2.50
C ILE A 54 -22.73 12.04 -4.02
N ILE A 55 -21.56 12.46 -4.51
CA ILE A 55 -21.32 12.67 -5.94
C ILE A 55 -20.10 11.84 -6.34
N MET A 56 -20.25 11.04 -7.39
CA MET A 56 -19.13 10.40 -8.08
C MET A 56 -19.17 10.77 -9.56
N ALA A 57 -18.00 11.07 -10.12
CA ALA A 57 -17.80 11.28 -11.55
C ALA A 57 -16.78 10.28 -12.09
N ASP A 58 -16.85 10.05 -13.40
CA ASP A 58 -15.98 9.15 -14.14
C ASP A 58 -15.88 9.59 -15.60
N THR A 59 -14.79 9.21 -16.28
CA THR A 59 -14.53 9.55 -17.68
C THR A 59 -14.14 8.34 -18.51
N GLU A 60 -14.67 8.27 -19.73
CA GLU A 60 -14.22 7.34 -20.75
C GLU A 60 -13.45 8.08 -21.83
N THR A 61 -12.34 7.50 -22.27
CA THR A 61 -11.39 8.14 -23.18
C THR A 61 -11.21 7.33 -24.45
N SER A 62 -10.79 8.01 -25.51
CA SER A 62 -10.46 7.43 -26.79
C SER A 62 -9.09 7.91 -27.26
N LYS A 63 -8.49 7.12 -28.15
CA LYS A 63 -7.30 7.50 -28.89
C LYS A 63 -7.68 8.35 -30.09
N SER A 64 -6.77 9.23 -30.52
CA SER A 64 -6.90 9.92 -31.81
C SER A 64 -6.70 8.97 -33.00
N HIS A 65 -5.80 7.98 -32.90
CA HIS A 65 -5.42 7.09 -34.00
C HIS A 65 -5.13 5.63 -33.57
N GLU A 66 -5.28 4.67 -34.50
CA GLU A 66 -5.09 3.23 -34.25
C GLU A 66 -3.61 2.83 -34.07
N ASN A 67 -2.69 3.50 -34.75
CA ASN A 67 -1.27 3.12 -34.82
C ASN A 67 -0.34 4.28 -34.45
N PRO A 68 0.02 4.42 -33.17
CA PRO A 68 0.96 5.43 -32.72
C PRO A 68 2.41 5.06 -33.03
N THR A 69 2.69 4.30 -34.10
CA THR A 69 4.07 3.93 -34.45
C THR A 69 4.39 4.25 -35.90
N ILE A 70 5.52 4.92 -36.13
CA ILE A 70 6.06 5.21 -37.46
C ILE A 70 7.27 4.32 -37.70
N LYS A 71 7.29 3.63 -38.84
CA LYS A 71 8.46 2.86 -39.29
C LYS A 71 9.59 3.83 -39.67
N GLN A 72 10.70 3.74 -38.95
CA GLN A 72 11.93 4.47 -39.17
C GLN A 72 12.68 3.94 -40.40
N LYS A 73 13.62 4.73 -40.91
CA LYS A 73 14.44 4.38 -42.09
C LYS A 73 15.32 3.13 -41.87
N ASP A 74 15.65 2.83 -40.62
CA ASP A 74 16.41 1.64 -40.21
C ASP A 74 15.54 0.38 -40.03
N GLY A 75 14.23 0.50 -40.30
CA GLY A 75 13.27 -0.59 -40.13
C GLY A 75 12.70 -0.74 -38.71
N SER A 76 13.17 0.03 -37.74
CA SER A 76 12.59 0.09 -36.39
C SER A 76 11.25 0.84 -36.39
N PHE A 77 10.42 0.66 -35.37
CA PHE A 77 9.18 1.43 -35.18
C PHE A 77 9.38 2.42 -34.04
N LYS A 78 9.10 3.70 -34.28
CA LYS A 78 9.14 4.75 -33.25
C LYS A 78 7.73 5.09 -32.83
N TYR A 79 7.50 5.11 -31.52
CA TYR A 79 6.27 5.60 -30.93
C TYR A 79 6.07 7.10 -31.19
N VAL A 80 4.86 7.49 -31.56
CA VAL A 80 4.41 8.86 -31.71
C VAL A 80 3.35 9.09 -30.64
N PRO A 81 3.57 10.03 -29.71
CA PRO A 81 2.54 10.43 -28.75
C PRO A 81 1.23 10.72 -29.48
N VAL A 82 0.14 10.12 -29.00
CA VAL A 82 -1.21 10.35 -29.52
C VAL A 82 -1.96 11.23 -28.53
N ASP A 83 -2.65 12.23 -29.06
CA ASP A 83 -3.58 13.03 -28.29
C ASP A 83 -4.78 12.15 -27.97
N ASN A 84 -4.88 11.74 -26.71
CA ASN A 84 -6.04 11.01 -26.20
C ASN A 84 -7.02 12.02 -25.58
N TYR A 85 -8.31 11.73 -25.64
CA TYR A 85 -9.33 12.68 -25.19
C TYR A 85 -10.53 11.97 -24.58
N ILE A 86 -11.26 12.70 -23.74
CA ILE A 86 -12.52 12.23 -23.16
C ILE A 86 -13.57 12.17 -24.28
N VAL A 87 -14.31 11.06 -24.33
CA VAL A 87 -15.45 10.84 -25.24
C VAL A 87 -16.77 10.66 -24.51
N ALA A 88 -16.71 10.30 -23.23
CA ALA A 88 -17.85 10.31 -22.34
C ALA A 88 -17.43 10.76 -20.95
N TRP A 89 -18.31 11.45 -20.26
CA TRP A 89 -18.23 11.64 -18.83
C TRP A 89 -19.56 11.33 -18.21
N THR A 90 -19.54 10.83 -16.99
CA THR A 90 -20.74 10.63 -16.18
C THR A 90 -20.57 11.21 -14.79
N LEU A 91 -21.70 11.58 -14.18
CA LEU A 91 -21.76 12.04 -12.81
C LEU A 91 -23.07 11.57 -12.18
N SER A 92 -22.96 10.73 -11.16
CA SER A 92 -24.11 10.26 -10.37
C SER A 92 -24.24 11.06 -9.08
N ILE A 93 -25.49 11.40 -8.72
CA ILE A 93 -25.83 12.10 -7.48
C ILE A 93 -26.76 11.22 -6.65
N ARG A 94 -26.37 10.97 -5.40
CA ARG A 94 -27.15 10.26 -4.40
C ARG A 94 -27.41 11.16 -3.19
N ALA A 95 -28.61 11.08 -2.64
CA ALA A 95 -29.01 11.82 -1.44
C ALA A 95 -29.96 10.96 -0.60
N PHE A 96 -29.81 10.98 0.73
CA PHE A 96 -30.67 10.22 1.65
C PHE A 96 -30.81 8.73 1.30
N HIS A 97 -29.73 8.08 0.86
CA HIS A 97 -29.77 6.68 0.40
C HIS A 97 -30.64 6.43 -0.85
N HIS A 98 -30.89 7.47 -1.66
CA HIS A 98 -31.64 7.38 -2.91
C HIS A 98 -30.82 7.93 -4.07
N ASN A 99 -30.72 7.15 -5.15
CA ASN A 99 -30.15 7.63 -6.41
C ASN A 99 -31.08 8.70 -7.00
N ILE A 100 -30.54 9.90 -7.26
CA ILE A 100 -31.33 11.05 -7.68
C ILE A 100 -31.29 11.19 -9.20
N VAL A 101 -30.08 11.13 -9.77
CA VAL A 101 -29.85 11.30 -11.20
C VAL A 101 -28.43 10.83 -11.55
N THR A 102 -28.28 10.31 -12.76
CA THR A 102 -26.99 10.21 -13.44
C THR A 102 -26.99 11.14 -14.64
N LEU A 103 -26.01 12.02 -14.70
CA LEU A 103 -25.83 13.00 -15.76
C LEU A 103 -24.68 12.55 -16.65
N TYR A 104 -24.81 12.76 -17.96
CA TYR A 104 -23.75 12.43 -18.90
C TYR A 104 -23.59 13.47 -20.01
N GLY A 105 -22.43 13.43 -20.66
CA GLY A 105 -22.11 14.18 -21.86
C GLY A 105 -20.84 13.66 -22.51
N ASN A 106 -20.39 14.34 -23.58
CA ASN A 106 -19.33 13.82 -24.45
C ASN A 106 -18.07 14.67 -24.40
N ARG A 107 -18.17 15.92 -23.91
CA ARG A 107 -17.09 16.90 -23.95
C ARG A 107 -16.65 17.31 -22.54
N PRO A 108 -15.34 17.43 -22.26
CA PRO A 108 -14.85 17.95 -20.99
C PRO A 108 -15.41 19.34 -20.66
N SER A 109 -15.53 20.26 -21.63
CA SER A 109 -16.11 21.60 -21.37
C SER A 109 -17.58 21.53 -20.94
N GLU A 110 -18.32 20.52 -21.37
CA GLU A 110 -19.69 20.26 -20.94
C GLU A 110 -19.75 19.75 -19.51
N PHE A 111 -18.78 18.93 -19.10
CA PHE A 111 -18.66 18.47 -17.73
C PHE A 111 -18.48 19.65 -16.78
N ILE A 112 -17.57 20.58 -17.10
CA ILE A 112 -17.35 21.80 -16.30
C ILE A 112 -18.64 22.66 -16.22
N LYS A 113 -19.35 22.84 -17.35
CA LYS A 113 -20.64 23.56 -17.36
C LYS A 113 -21.69 22.86 -16.48
N CYS A 114 -21.74 21.54 -16.50
CA CYS A 114 -22.59 20.74 -15.63
C CYS A 114 -22.24 20.97 -14.15
N LEU A 115 -20.96 20.91 -13.79
CA LEU A 115 -20.49 21.20 -12.43
C LEU A 115 -20.89 22.60 -11.97
N ASN A 116 -20.74 23.62 -12.82
CA ASN A 116 -21.18 24.98 -12.52
C ASN A 116 -22.68 25.08 -12.22
N LEU A 117 -23.52 24.33 -12.95
CA LEU A 117 -24.96 24.26 -12.67
C LEU A 117 -25.26 23.56 -11.35
N ILE A 118 -24.51 22.51 -10.99
CA ILE A 118 -24.62 21.84 -9.69
C ILE A 118 -24.22 22.83 -8.59
N ILE A 119 -23.02 23.42 -8.66
CA ILE A 119 -22.49 24.39 -7.69
C ILE A 119 -23.50 25.53 -7.46
N LYS A 120 -24.03 26.13 -8.53
CA LYS A 120 -25.02 27.21 -8.45
C LYS A 120 -26.32 26.80 -7.74
N ASN A 121 -26.66 25.51 -7.76
CA ASN A 121 -27.89 24.97 -7.17
C ASN A 121 -27.65 24.17 -5.89
N THR A 122 -26.42 24.10 -5.41
CA THR A 122 -26.06 23.55 -4.10
C THR A 122 -25.59 24.68 -3.19
N PRO A 123 -26.10 24.78 -1.96
CA PRO A 123 -25.87 25.96 -1.16
C PRO A 123 -24.50 25.98 -0.44
N ALA A 124 -23.66 24.97 -0.67
CA ALA A 124 -22.42 24.72 0.05
C ALA A 124 -21.35 24.08 -0.86
N ALA A 125 -20.12 23.97 -0.35
CA ALA A 125 -19.02 23.33 -1.06
C ALA A 125 -19.34 21.87 -1.43
N LEU A 126 -18.80 21.40 -2.55
CA LEU A 126 -19.00 20.04 -3.04
C LEU A 126 -17.81 19.15 -2.74
N ILE A 127 -18.09 17.87 -2.47
CA ILE A 127 -17.10 16.81 -2.50
C ILE A 127 -17.48 15.90 -3.67
N ILE A 128 -16.57 15.70 -4.61
CA ILE A 128 -16.74 14.85 -5.78
C ILE A 128 -15.72 13.72 -5.69
N TYR A 129 -16.21 12.49 -5.74
CA TYR A 129 -15.33 11.33 -5.79
C TYR A 129 -15.06 10.92 -7.23
N TYR A 130 -13.85 10.41 -7.45
CA TYR A 130 -13.45 9.63 -8.61
C TYR A 130 -12.95 8.28 -8.11
N HIS A 131 -13.04 7.23 -8.91
CA HIS A 131 -12.47 5.94 -8.56
C HIS A 131 -11.18 5.71 -9.35
N ASN A 132 -10.05 6.22 -8.82
CA ASN A 132 -8.77 6.50 -9.50
C ASN A 132 -8.62 7.97 -9.93
N LEU A 133 -8.74 8.91 -8.98
CA LEU A 133 -8.65 10.36 -9.25
C LEU A 133 -7.46 10.78 -10.11
N SER A 134 -6.29 10.13 -9.97
CA SER A 134 -5.12 10.46 -10.78
C SER A 134 -5.35 10.36 -12.29
N TYR A 135 -6.18 9.41 -12.72
CA TYR A 135 -6.48 9.22 -14.13
C TYR A 135 -7.38 10.33 -14.66
N ASP A 136 -8.54 10.53 -14.03
CA ASP A 136 -9.49 11.58 -14.43
C ASP A 136 -8.92 12.98 -14.25
N TRP A 137 -8.12 13.20 -13.20
CA TRP A 137 -7.43 14.46 -12.97
C TRP A 137 -6.58 14.81 -14.17
N GLN A 138 -5.74 13.90 -14.68
CA GLN A 138 -4.89 14.21 -15.82
C GLN A 138 -5.70 14.68 -17.03
N PHE A 139 -6.83 14.03 -17.36
CA PHE A 139 -7.65 14.44 -18.50
C PHE A 139 -8.45 15.73 -18.28
N LEU A 140 -8.86 16.00 -17.04
CA LEU A 140 -9.70 17.15 -16.69
C LEU A 140 -8.91 18.35 -16.14
N ARG A 141 -7.61 18.19 -15.88
CA ARG A 141 -6.72 19.13 -15.17
C ARG A 141 -6.83 20.55 -15.70
N LYS A 142 -6.52 20.76 -16.99
CA LYS A 142 -6.61 22.10 -17.61
C LYS A 142 -8.02 22.66 -17.61
N PHE A 143 -9.04 21.82 -17.79
CA PHE A 143 -10.43 22.27 -17.77
C PHE A 143 -10.85 22.76 -16.38
N TYR A 144 -10.41 22.08 -15.32
CA TYR A 144 -10.59 22.54 -13.95
C TYR A 144 -9.81 23.83 -13.66
N ILE A 145 -8.52 23.89 -14.02
CA ILE A 145 -7.65 25.05 -13.77
C ILE A 145 -8.17 26.28 -14.51
N GLN A 146 -8.58 26.15 -15.77
CA GLN A 146 -9.11 27.26 -16.56
C GLN A 146 -10.39 27.86 -15.94
N GLU A 147 -11.26 27.03 -15.35
CA GLU A 147 -12.53 27.51 -14.77
C GLU A 147 -12.38 27.99 -13.31
N TYR A 148 -11.57 27.31 -12.51
CA TYR A 148 -11.53 27.50 -11.06
C TYR A 148 -10.19 28.04 -10.52
N GLY A 149 -9.19 28.21 -11.39
CA GLY A 149 -7.81 28.51 -11.02
C GLY A 149 -7.08 27.30 -10.43
N ASP A 150 -5.82 27.53 -10.04
CA ASP A 150 -4.99 26.50 -9.44
C ASP A 150 -5.61 25.96 -8.13
N PRO A 151 -5.42 24.66 -7.84
CA PRO A 151 -5.77 24.10 -6.55
C PRO A 151 -5.09 24.86 -5.39
N VAL A 152 -5.86 25.17 -4.35
CA VAL A 152 -5.37 25.80 -3.12
C VAL A 152 -4.78 24.80 -2.13
N GLU A 153 -5.10 23.51 -2.29
CA GLU A 153 -4.56 22.40 -1.52
C GLU A 153 -4.60 21.14 -2.37
N GLN A 154 -3.48 20.42 -2.49
CA GLN A 154 -3.38 19.14 -3.17
C GLN A 154 -2.54 18.18 -2.33
N LEU A 155 -3.05 16.96 -2.15
CA LEU A 155 -2.34 15.89 -1.45
C LEU A 155 -1.98 14.79 -2.43
N ASN A 156 -0.67 14.63 -2.65
CA ASN A 156 -0.09 13.62 -3.52
C ASN A 156 0.55 12.50 -2.68
N THR A 157 0.40 11.25 -3.12
CA THR A 157 1.08 10.10 -2.48
C THR A 157 2.41 9.75 -3.16
N LYS A 158 2.54 10.13 -4.43
CA LYS A 158 3.73 10.06 -5.30
C LYS A 158 3.47 10.97 -6.53
N PRO A 159 4.49 11.32 -7.32
CA PRO A 159 4.31 12.08 -8.57
C PRO A 159 3.19 11.52 -9.46
N HIS A 160 2.27 12.36 -9.92
CA HIS A 160 1.05 12.02 -10.69
C HIS A 160 -0.04 11.22 -9.94
N TYR A 161 0.00 11.13 -8.61
CA TYR A 161 -1.03 10.42 -7.82
C TYR A 161 -1.67 11.32 -6.75
N PRO A 162 -2.46 12.33 -7.17
CA PRO A 162 -3.29 13.10 -6.26
C PRO A 162 -4.39 12.21 -5.69
N ILE A 163 -4.60 12.29 -4.38
CA ILE A 163 -5.70 11.62 -3.68
C ILE A 163 -6.74 12.61 -3.15
N ASN A 164 -6.39 13.90 -3.13
CA ASN A 164 -7.27 14.98 -2.74
C ASN A 164 -6.82 16.28 -3.40
N ILE A 165 -7.77 17.03 -3.98
CA ILE A 165 -7.52 18.32 -4.63
C ILE A 165 -8.62 19.28 -4.19
N LYS A 166 -8.28 20.51 -3.83
CA LYS A 166 -9.23 21.51 -3.36
C LYS A 166 -9.05 22.83 -4.11
N PHE A 167 -10.16 23.43 -4.51
CA PHE A 167 -10.19 24.70 -5.23
C PHE A 167 -10.64 25.87 -4.35
N GLY A 168 -10.36 27.10 -4.80
CA GLY A 168 -10.70 28.33 -4.09
C GLY A 168 -12.20 28.53 -3.85
N ASN A 169 -13.05 27.97 -4.72
CA ASN A 169 -14.51 27.97 -4.55
C ASN A 169 -15.02 26.97 -3.50
N GLY A 170 -14.12 26.19 -2.88
CA GLY A 170 -14.42 25.22 -1.84
C GLY A 170 -14.70 23.80 -2.35
N MET A 171 -14.77 23.57 -3.67
CA MET A 171 -14.90 22.23 -4.26
C MET A 171 -13.69 21.36 -3.89
N GLU A 172 -13.96 20.10 -3.57
CA GLU A 172 -12.97 19.12 -3.18
C GLU A 172 -13.13 17.84 -4.01
N LEU A 173 -12.07 17.43 -4.71
CA LEU A 173 -11.99 16.16 -5.42
C LEU A 173 -11.34 15.11 -4.49
N ARG A 174 -11.86 13.89 -4.49
CA ARG A 174 -11.35 12.79 -3.66
C ARG A 174 -11.20 11.50 -4.45
N ASP A 175 -10.13 10.79 -4.17
CA ASP A 175 -9.95 9.44 -4.69
C ASP A 175 -10.65 8.41 -3.80
N SER A 176 -11.63 7.69 -4.34
CA SER A 176 -12.26 6.55 -3.66
C SER A 176 -11.42 5.28 -3.75
N LEU A 177 -10.47 5.16 -4.71
CA LEU A 177 -9.63 3.97 -4.84
C LEU A 177 -8.66 3.84 -3.66
N ILE A 178 -8.00 4.91 -3.23
CA ILE A 178 -7.14 4.90 -2.03
C ILE A 178 -7.94 4.64 -0.73
N LEU A 179 -9.24 4.95 -0.72
CA LEU A 179 -10.15 4.64 0.39
C LEU A 179 -10.58 3.16 0.38
N ALA A 180 -10.93 2.61 -0.78
CA ALA A 180 -11.44 1.25 -0.94
C ALA A 180 -10.34 0.18 -1.02
N GLN A 181 -9.14 0.55 -1.51
CA GLN A 181 -7.98 -0.30 -1.77
C GLN A 181 -8.28 -1.50 -2.69
N ARG A 182 -9.22 -1.32 -3.64
CA ARG A 182 -9.67 -2.34 -4.61
C ARG A 182 -10.38 -1.67 -5.80
N SER A 183 -10.48 -2.39 -6.92
CA SER A 183 -11.25 -1.94 -8.09
C SER A 183 -12.72 -1.72 -7.77
N LEU A 184 -13.39 -0.86 -8.53
CA LEU A 184 -14.79 -0.52 -8.36
C LEU A 184 -15.70 -1.76 -8.43
N GLU A 185 -15.49 -2.63 -9.43
CA GLU A 185 -16.22 -3.88 -9.57
C GLU A 185 -16.13 -4.73 -8.29
N LYS A 186 -14.91 -4.92 -7.79
CA LYS A 186 -14.69 -5.68 -6.56
C LYS A 186 -15.30 -4.96 -5.37
N TRP A 187 -15.25 -3.63 -5.32
CA TRP A 187 -15.83 -2.84 -4.24
C TRP A 187 -17.35 -2.95 -4.21
N ALA A 188 -18.03 -2.86 -5.36
CA ALA A 188 -19.46 -2.98 -5.49
C ALA A 188 -19.97 -4.40 -5.18
N ASN A 189 -19.23 -5.42 -5.62
CA ASN A 189 -19.51 -6.81 -5.28
C ASN A 189 -19.28 -7.07 -3.79
N ASP A 190 -18.17 -6.58 -3.25
CA ASP A 190 -17.86 -6.72 -1.84
C ASP A 190 -18.92 -6.00 -1.01
N MET A 191 -19.33 -4.77 -1.32
CA MET A 191 -20.31 -4.00 -0.52
C MET A 191 -21.78 -4.43 -0.70
N ASP A 192 -22.02 -5.37 -1.62
CA ASP A 192 -23.36 -5.80 -2.03
C ASP A 192 -24.33 -4.66 -2.36
N VAL A 193 -23.84 -3.67 -3.13
CA VAL A 193 -24.67 -2.52 -3.56
C VAL A 193 -25.64 -2.89 -4.69
N GLU A 194 -26.63 -2.02 -4.93
CA GLU A 194 -27.74 -2.26 -5.86
C GLU A 194 -27.25 -2.43 -7.31
N HIS A 195 -26.30 -1.59 -7.75
CA HIS A 195 -25.76 -1.61 -9.11
C HIS A 195 -24.36 -2.22 -9.15
N LYS A 196 -24.11 -3.09 -10.13
CA LYS A 196 -22.79 -3.66 -10.41
C LYS A 196 -22.26 -3.12 -11.74
N LYS A 197 -20.93 -3.06 -11.89
CA LYS A 197 -20.25 -2.67 -13.13
C LYS A 197 -20.71 -3.55 -14.30
N ALA A 198 -21.12 -2.94 -15.40
CA ALA A 198 -21.65 -3.64 -16.57
C ALA A 198 -20.53 -4.16 -17.50
N VAL A 199 -19.68 -5.06 -16.99
CA VAL A 199 -18.48 -5.54 -17.70
C VAL A 199 -18.81 -6.04 -19.12
N GLY A 200 -18.04 -5.59 -20.12
CA GLY A 200 -18.15 -6.04 -21.51
C GLY A 200 -19.09 -5.21 -22.40
N LYS A 201 -19.73 -4.16 -21.86
CA LYS A 201 -20.63 -3.27 -22.63
C LYS A 201 -19.94 -2.06 -23.28
N TRP A 202 -18.65 -1.84 -22.99
CA TRP A 202 -17.84 -0.80 -23.63
C TRP A 202 -16.70 -1.44 -24.43
N ASP A 203 -16.70 -1.18 -25.74
CA ASP A 203 -15.61 -1.61 -26.62
C ASP A 203 -14.42 -0.65 -26.50
N TYR A 204 -13.36 -1.06 -25.80
CA TYR A 204 -12.14 -0.26 -25.62
C TYR A 204 -11.24 -0.19 -26.86
N ASP A 205 -11.46 -1.04 -27.87
CA ASP A 205 -10.68 -1.03 -29.11
C ASP A 205 -11.32 -0.10 -30.16
N LYS A 206 -12.60 0.24 -30.01
CA LYS A 206 -13.28 1.25 -30.84
C LYS A 206 -12.75 2.67 -30.55
N ILE A 207 -12.18 3.30 -31.58
CA ILE A 207 -11.92 4.75 -31.59
C ILE A 207 -13.25 5.51 -31.71
N ARG A 208 -13.47 6.47 -30.81
CA ARG A 208 -14.67 7.30 -30.73
C ARG A 208 -14.32 8.77 -30.82
N ASN A 209 -15.24 9.56 -31.37
CA ASN A 209 -15.20 11.02 -31.33
C ASN A 209 -16.26 11.59 -30.37
N GLN A 210 -16.04 12.79 -29.87
CA GLN A 210 -16.96 13.50 -28.97
C GLN A 210 -18.32 13.85 -29.60
N GLY A 211 -18.43 13.76 -30.93
CA GLY A 211 -19.68 13.94 -31.67
C GLY A 211 -20.53 12.67 -31.80
N GLU A 212 -20.00 11.50 -31.42
CA GLU A 212 -20.72 10.23 -31.57
C GLU A 212 -21.86 10.08 -30.55
N SER A 213 -22.93 9.40 -30.98
CA SER A 213 -24.02 9.03 -30.08
C SER A 213 -23.71 7.70 -29.40
N PHE A 214 -24.07 7.59 -28.12
CA PHE A 214 -23.93 6.35 -27.37
C PHE A 214 -25.01 5.34 -27.74
N THR A 215 -24.64 4.07 -27.80
CA THR A 215 -25.58 2.96 -27.81
C THR A 215 -26.23 2.78 -26.42
N PRO A 216 -27.39 2.10 -26.32
CA PRO A 216 -28.00 1.78 -25.03
C PRO A 216 -27.06 1.03 -24.08
N ASP A 217 -26.25 0.10 -24.60
CA ASP A 217 -25.28 -0.66 -23.81
C ASP A 217 -24.14 0.22 -23.28
N GLU A 218 -23.64 1.16 -24.10
CA GLU A 218 -22.62 2.13 -23.68
C GLU A 218 -23.16 3.09 -22.61
N LEU A 219 -24.42 3.54 -22.73
CA LEU A 219 -25.07 4.37 -21.71
C LEU A 219 -25.21 3.61 -20.38
N GLU A 220 -25.66 2.36 -20.42
CA GLU A 220 -25.76 1.51 -19.23
C GLU A 220 -24.39 1.30 -18.57
N TYR A 221 -23.34 1.10 -19.38
CA TYR A 221 -21.98 0.94 -18.89
C TYR A 221 -21.51 2.14 -18.05
N ILE A 222 -21.54 3.33 -18.65
CA ILE A 222 -21.05 4.55 -18.00
C ILE A 222 -21.96 4.98 -16.84
N GLU A 223 -23.26 4.65 -16.90
CA GLU A 223 -24.21 4.88 -15.81
C GLU A 223 -23.87 4.02 -14.59
N HIS A 224 -23.64 2.73 -14.79
CA HIS A 224 -23.40 1.77 -13.71
C HIS A 224 -22.10 2.05 -12.94
N ASP A 225 -21.05 2.55 -13.58
CA ASP A 225 -19.78 2.85 -12.91
C ASP A 225 -19.94 3.95 -11.84
N THR A 226 -20.60 5.06 -12.17
CA THR A 226 -20.80 6.12 -11.18
C THR A 226 -21.91 5.81 -10.17
N LEU A 227 -22.96 5.06 -10.57
CA LEU A 227 -24.01 4.60 -9.65
C LEU A 227 -23.48 3.66 -8.57
N ALA A 228 -22.77 2.61 -8.99
CA ALA A 228 -22.17 1.64 -8.08
C ALA A 228 -21.22 2.37 -7.10
N GLY A 229 -20.50 3.37 -7.58
CA GLY A 229 -19.59 4.18 -6.79
C GLY A 229 -20.26 5.03 -5.72
N VAL A 230 -21.34 5.77 -6.04
CA VAL A 230 -22.07 6.55 -5.01
C VAL A 230 -22.73 5.65 -3.96
N GLU A 231 -23.21 4.48 -4.36
CA GLU A 231 -23.77 3.47 -3.44
C GLU A 231 -22.69 2.88 -2.52
N CYS A 232 -21.50 2.60 -3.06
CA CYS A 232 -20.38 2.11 -2.27
C CYS A 232 -19.93 3.14 -1.22
N ILE A 233 -19.85 4.43 -1.59
CA ILE A 233 -19.52 5.50 -0.66
C ILE A 233 -20.57 5.61 0.45
N ASP A 234 -21.85 5.55 0.08
CA ASP A 234 -22.97 5.62 1.02
C ASP A 234 -22.96 4.44 2.01
N LYS A 235 -22.78 3.21 1.51
CA LYS A 235 -22.64 2.02 2.35
C LYS A 235 -21.41 2.07 3.25
N GLN A 236 -20.30 2.60 2.73
CA GLN A 236 -19.08 2.80 3.51
C GLN A 236 -19.29 3.82 4.63
N MET A 237 -20.04 4.90 4.38
CA MET A 237 -20.44 5.88 5.39
C MET A 237 -21.29 5.25 6.49
N GLU A 238 -22.27 4.42 6.11
CA GLU A 238 -23.13 3.67 7.03
C GLU A 238 -22.30 2.74 7.94
N ILE A 239 -21.44 1.90 7.34
CA ILE A 239 -20.57 0.93 8.05
C ILE A 239 -19.62 1.63 9.03
N LEU A 240 -19.13 2.82 8.66
CA LEU A 240 -18.20 3.58 9.50
C LEU A 240 -18.89 4.51 10.49
N HIS A 241 -20.22 4.64 10.43
CA HIS A 241 -21.01 5.63 11.16
C HIS A 241 -20.47 7.06 10.98
N LYS A 242 -20.16 7.44 9.73
CA LYS A 242 -19.57 8.73 9.35
C LYS A 242 -20.41 9.44 8.29
N ASP A 243 -20.22 10.76 8.22
CA ASP A 243 -20.74 11.60 7.15
C ASP A 243 -19.67 11.90 6.09
N LEU A 244 -20.07 12.52 4.97
CA LEU A 244 -19.20 12.86 3.85
C LEU A 244 -17.97 13.70 4.25
N THR A 245 -18.08 14.51 5.31
CA THR A 245 -17.00 15.39 5.78
C THR A 245 -16.06 14.72 6.78
N SER A 246 -16.46 13.57 7.33
CA SER A 246 -15.73 12.84 8.37
C SER A 246 -15.17 11.49 7.90
N VAL A 247 -15.67 10.95 6.79
CA VAL A 247 -15.01 9.84 6.07
C VAL A 247 -13.56 10.24 5.75
N PRO A 248 -12.55 9.45 6.18
CA PRO A 248 -11.16 9.72 5.86
C PRO A 248 -10.88 9.62 4.37
N ILE A 249 -9.84 10.31 3.91
CA ILE A 249 -9.37 10.24 2.52
C ILE A 249 -8.82 8.84 2.20
N THR A 250 -8.26 8.11 3.19
CA THR A 250 -7.62 6.81 2.98
C THR A 250 -8.16 5.73 3.93
N ALA A 251 -8.03 4.45 3.54
CA ALA A 251 -8.36 3.31 4.39
C ALA A 251 -7.61 3.33 5.74
N THR A 252 -6.31 3.66 5.71
CA THR A 252 -5.47 3.81 6.91
C THR A 252 -5.94 4.97 7.80
N GLY A 253 -6.55 5.99 7.21
CA GLY A 253 -7.18 7.10 7.92
C GLY A 253 -8.34 6.66 8.81
N VAL A 254 -9.06 5.59 8.47
CA VAL A 254 -10.15 5.02 9.28
C VAL A 254 -9.57 4.48 10.59
N VAL A 255 -8.60 3.58 10.49
CA VAL A 255 -7.95 2.98 11.67
C VAL A 255 -7.26 4.03 12.51
N ARG A 256 -6.66 5.05 11.87
CA ARG A 256 -6.05 6.18 12.57
C ARG A 256 -7.06 6.94 13.42
N GLN A 257 -8.25 7.22 12.91
CA GLN A 257 -9.29 7.91 13.69
C GLN A 257 -9.77 7.03 14.86
N ASP A 258 -10.03 5.75 14.63
CA ASP A 258 -10.47 4.79 15.66
C ASP A 258 -9.41 4.69 16.78
N THR A 259 -8.14 4.53 16.40
CA THR A 259 -7.01 4.45 17.34
C THR A 259 -6.79 5.76 18.09
N LEU A 260 -6.97 6.91 17.44
CA LEU A 260 -6.87 8.22 18.09
C LEU A 260 -7.98 8.44 19.10
N HIS A 261 -9.19 8.01 18.79
CA HIS A 261 -10.32 8.10 19.71
C HIS A 261 -10.05 7.27 20.97
N ILE A 262 -9.76 5.97 20.81
CA ILE A 262 -9.46 5.05 21.92
C ILE A 262 -8.20 5.53 22.68
N GLY A 263 -7.15 5.92 21.96
CA GLY A 263 -5.90 6.38 22.55
C GLY A 263 -6.07 7.66 23.37
N LYS A 264 -6.94 8.58 22.96
CA LYS A 264 -7.25 9.80 23.72
C LYS A 264 -7.87 9.48 25.08
N GLU A 265 -8.81 8.54 25.12
CA GLU A 265 -9.43 8.07 26.38
C GLU A 265 -8.40 7.42 27.32
N ASN A 266 -7.35 6.84 26.74
CA ASN A 266 -6.28 6.14 27.46
C ASN A 266 -5.01 6.98 27.66
N LYS A 267 -5.06 8.31 27.48
CA LYS A 267 -3.90 9.22 27.63
C LYS A 267 -2.68 8.81 26.80
N ALA A 268 -2.90 8.22 25.62
CA ALA A 268 -1.85 7.69 24.77
C ALA A 268 -0.84 8.74 24.32
N LYS A 269 -1.25 10.02 24.20
CA LYS A 269 -0.32 11.11 23.86
C LYS A 269 0.74 11.34 24.95
N ASP A 270 0.35 11.23 26.22
CA ASP A 270 1.29 11.39 27.33
C ASP A 270 2.28 10.22 27.36
N ALA A 271 1.79 8.99 27.10
CA ALA A 271 2.64 7.82 26.94
C ALA A 271 3.63 7.99 25.77
N PHE A 272 3.14 8.47 24.63
CA PHE A 272 3.98 8.78 23.47
C PHE A 272 5.11 9.76 23.82
N LYS A 273 4.82 10.87 24.51
CA LYS A 273 5.85 11.86 24.90
C LYS A 273 6.88 11.31 25.88
N ARG A 274 6.49 10.36 26.75
CA ARG A 274 7.43 9.68 27.66
C ARG A 274 8.36 8.70 26.95
N GLN A 275 7.94 8.15 25.80
CA GLN A 275 8.66 7.10 25.09
C GLN A 275 9.48 7.62 23.91
N VAL A 276 9.00 8.67 23.25
CA VAL A 276 9.63 9.20 22.05
C VAL A 276 10.60 10.32 22.42
N SER A 277 11.75 10.36 21.74
CA SER A 277 12.72 11.44 21.90
C SER A 277 12.28 12.68 21.12
N GLU A 278 12.52 13.85 21.69
CA GLU A 278 12.37 15.14 20.99
C GLU A 278 13.53 15.38 20.02
N ASP A 279 14.63 14.65 20.20
CA ASP A 279 15.80 14.69 19.34
C ASP A 279 15.54 13.96 18.02
N TYR A 280 15.71 14.68 16.91
CA TYR A 280 15.53 14.15 15.56
C TYR A 280 16.62 13.14 15.17
N GLN A 281 17.84 13.22 15.73
CA GLN A 281 18.91 12.28 15.42
C GLN A 281 18.53 10.84 15.81
N ILE A 282 17.85 10.69 16.95
CA ILE A 282 17.27 9.41 17.39
C ILE A 282 16.27 8.87 16.38
N GLN A 283 15.43 9.75 15.83
CA GLN A 283 14.47 9.37 14.81
C GLN A 283 15.17 8.94 13.51
N GLN A 284 16.22 9.64 13.08
CA GLN A 284 17.02 9.24 11.91
C GLN A 284 17.65 7.85 12.10
N MET A 285 18.23 7.57 13.27
CA MET A 285 18.75 6.23 13.60
C MET A 285 17.67 5.14 13.48
N LEU A 286 16.46 5.40 13.98
CA LEU A 286 15.34 4.46 13.86
C LEU A 286 14.94 4.22 12.40
N GLU A 287 15.00 5.24 11.54
CA GLU A 287 14.76 5.11 10.10
C GLU A 287 15.85 4.29 9.39
N HIS A 288 17.10 4.40 9.84
CA HIS A 288 18.17 3.52 9.37
C HIS A 288 17.95 2.06 9.78
N ILE A 289 17.53 1.81 11.03
CA ILE A 289 17.22 0.45 11.53
C ILE A 289 16.01 -0.15 10.83
N TYR A 290 14.99 0.66 10.55
CA TYR A 290 13.73 0.17 9.99
C TYR A 290 13.96 -0.58 8.67
N HIS A 291 13.59 -1.86 8.66
CA HIS A 291 13.47 -2.68 7.47
C HIS A 291 12.04 -3.22 7.35
N GLY A 292 11.59 -3.46 6.12
CA GLY A 292 10.30 -4.09 5.86
C GLY A 292 10.33 -5.61 6.12
N GLY A 293 9.32 -6.31 5.61
CA GLY A 293 9.26 -7.78 5.66
C GLY A 293 10.45 -8.45 4.97
N PHE A 294 10.87 -9.60 5.50
CA PHE A 294 11.95 -10.38 4.89
C PHE A 294 11.43 -11.13 3.66
N THR A 295 11.97 -10.80 2.49
CA THR A 295 11.72 -11.55 1.25
C THR A 295 13.05 -11.99 0.67
N HIS A 296 13.23 -13.30 0.47
CA HIS A 296 14.44 -13.89 -0.13
C HIS A 296 14.18 -15.32 -0.60
N GLY A 297 14.98 -15.80 -1.55
CA GLY A 297 14.95 -17.18 -2.03
C GLY A 297 16.24 -17.91 -1.67
N ASN A 298 16.18 -19.23 -1.56
CA ASN A 298 17.32 -20.06 -1.18
C ASN A 298 18.36 -20.12 -2.28
N ARG A 299 19.48 -19.41 -2.10
CA ARG A 299 20.54 -19.21 -3.10
C ARG A 299 21.01 -20.45 -3.86
N HIS A 300 20.91 -21.64 -3.27
CA HIS A 300 21.33 -22.90 -3.89
C HIS A 300 20.37 -23.40 -4.99
N PHE A 301 19.15 -22.86 -5.01
CA PHE A 301 18.08 -23.19 -5.94
C PHE A 301 17.66 -22.03 -6.84
N TYR A 302 18.47 -20.97 -6.90
CA TYR A 302 18.22 -19.88 -7.84
C TYR A 302 18.11 -20.41 -9.27
N ASN A 303 17.04 -20.01 -9.97
CA ASN A 303 16.77 -20.42 -11.34
C ASN A 303 16.70 -21.95 -11.54
N LYS A 304 16.37 -22.71 -10.49
CA LYS A 304 16.10 -24.15 -10.55
C LYS A 304 14.64 -24.43 -10.24
N THR A 305 14.07 -25.40 -10.93
CA THR A 305 12.72 -25.89 -10.65
C THR A 305 12.78 -27.02 -9.64
N LEU A 306 11.93 -26.94 -8.62
CA LEU A 306 11.71 -28.01 -7.68
C LEU A 306 10.49 -28.84 -8.07
N GLU A 307 10.69 -30.13 -8.35
CA GLU A 307 9.63 -31.04 -8.84
C GLU A 307 9.54 -32.35 -8.03
N LYS A 308 10.62 -32.70 -7.30
CA LYS A 308 10.75 -34.04 -6.68
C LYS A 308 9.85 -34.23 -5.46
N GLU A 309 9.61 -33.17 -4.71
CA GLU A 309 8.75 -33.15 -3.52
C GLU A 309 7.83 -31.93 -3.63
N MET A 310 6.61 -32.04 -3.08
CA MET A 310 5.68 -30.91 -3.08
C MET A 310 6.25 -29.76 -2.25
N THR A 311 6.22 -28.55 -2.81
CA THR A 311 6.55 -27.33 -2.08
C THR A 311 5.30 -26.86 -1.35
N GLN A 312 5.38 -26.74 -0.03
CA GLN A 312 4.28 -26.28 0.80
C GLN A 312 4.61 -24.93 1.45
N GLY A 313 3.70 -23.98 1.30
CA GLY A 313 3.69 -22.69 1.98
C GLY A 313 3.06 -22.80 3.37
N GLN A 314 3.71 -22.17 4.35
CA GLN A 314 3.19 -21.93 5.70
C GLN A 314 3.11 -20.43 5.92
N ASP A 315 1.92 -19.92 6.19
CA ASP A 315 1.62 -18.51 6.40
C ASP A 315 1.30 -18.25 7.88
N PHE A 316 1.85 -17.17 8.43
CA PHE A 316 1.46 -16.75 9.77
C PHE A 316 0.04 -16.18 9.78
N ALA A 317 -0.78 -16.64 10.72
CA ALA A 317 -2.07 -16.06 11.02
C ALA A 317 -1.91 -14.65 11.63
N SER A 318 -1.76 -13.64 10.76
CA SER A 318 -1.58 -12.23 11.11
C SER A 318 -0.28 -11.96 11.92
N SER A 319 0.87 -12.06 11.24
CA SER A 319 2.24 -11.92 11.81
C SER A 319 2.48 -10.63 12.60
N TYR A 320 2.29 -9.44 11.99
CA TYR A 320 2.55 -8.19 12.70
C TYR A 320 1.60 -7.94 13.89
N PRO A 321 0.29 -8.19 13.78
CA PRO A 321 -0.61 -8.15 14.95
C PRO A 321 -0.13 -9.06 16.10
N TYR A 322 0.32 -10.28 15.79
CA TYR A 322 0.88 -11.17 16.80
C TYR A 322 2.09 -10.54 17.51
N ALA A 323 3.05 -10.00 16.74
CA ALA A 323 4.23 -9.33 17.27
C ALA A 323 3.87 -8.12 18.16
N ILE A 324 2.82 -7.35 17.83
CA ILE A 324 2.33 -6.25 18.67
C ILE A 324 1.77 -6.77 20.02
N LEU A 325 1.06 -7.90 20.00
CA LEU A 325 0.37 -8.42 21.18
C LEU A 325 1.32 -9.09 22.19
N VAL A 326 2.30 -9.83 21.69
CA VAL A 326 3.18 -10.68 22.53
C VAL A 326 4.62 -10.19 22.61
N GLY A 327 5.03 -9.32 21.68
CA GLY A 327 6.37 -8.77 21.63
C GLY A 327 6.62 -7.79 22.77
N LYS A 328 7.79 -7.91 23.42
CA LYS A 328 8.31 -6.86 24.28
C LYS A 328 8.91 -5.76 23.39
N LEU A 329 8.29 -4.59 23.39
CA LEU A 329 8.66 -3.42 22.58
C LEU A 329 9.34 -2.36 23.46
N PRO A 330 10.14 -1.43 22.88
CA PRO A 330 10.66 -0.29 23.63
C PRO A 330 9.49 0.53 24.18
N CYS A 331 9.42 0.66 25.50
CA CYS A 331 8.30 1.31 26.20
C CYS A 331 8.73 2.47 27.10
N GLU A 332 10.00 2.85 27.02
CA GLU A 332 10.60 4.04 27.63
C GLU A 332 11.42 4.81 26.59
N ARG A 333 11.88 6.01 26.95
CA ARG A 333 12.76 6.80 26.10
C ARG A 333 14.11 6.10 25.95
N PHE A 334 14.66 6.19 24.74
CA PHE A 334 16.03 5.76 24.50
C PHE A 334 17.03 6.71 25.18
N HIS A 335 17.96 6.15 25.92
CA HIS A 335 19.05 6.86 26.57
C HIS A 335 20.39 6.40 26.04
N LEU A 336 21.27 7.35 25.73
CA LEU A 336 22.64 7.05 25.34
C LEU A 336 23.34 6.37 26.52
N LEU A 337 23.95 5.22 26.27
CA LEU A 337 24.78 4.56 27.27
C LEU A 337 26.13 5.27 27.34
N MET A 338 26.55 5.63 28.56
CA MET A 338 27.84 6.29 28.80
C MET A 338 29.05 5.40 28.52
N ASP A 339 28.83 4.10 28.29
CA ASP A 339 29.86 3.14 27.88
C ASP A 339 29.91 3.12 26.34
N PRO A 340 30.88 3.81 25.71
CA PRO A 340 30.91 4.00 24.27
C PRO A 340 31.29 2.73 23.49
N THR A 341 31.66 1.63 24.16
CA THR A 341 32.19 0.42 23.53
C THR A 341 31.68 -0.88 24.17
N ALA A 342 30.41 -0.92 24.59
CA ALA A 342 29.82 -2.17 25.05
C ALA A 342 29.91 -3.26 23.95
N SER A 343 30.46 -4.43 24.29
CA SER A 343 30.53 -5.56 23.36
C SER A 343 29.13 -6.01 22.96
N LEU A 344 29.00 -6.57 21.74
CA LEU A 344 27.76 -7.18 21.28
C LEU A 344 27.21 -8.21 22.28
N ASP A 345 28.07 -9.06 22.87
CA ASP A 345 27.65 -10.02 23.90
C ASP A 345 27.00 -9.36 25.13
N LYS A 346 27.52 -8.21 25.56
CA LYS A 346 26.96 -7.44 26.69
C LYS A 346 25.59 -6.88 26.33
N ILE A 347 25.39 -6.42 25.09
CA ILE A 347 24.08 -6.00 24.57
C ILE A 347 23.11 -7.19 24.59
N LEU A 348 23.50 -8.30 23.97
CA LEU A 348 22.66 -9.49 23.82
C LEU A 348 22.29 -10.12 25.17
N SER A 349 23.21 -10.13 26.14
CA SER A 349 22.94 -10.64 27.50
C SER A 349 21.83 -9.87 28.25
N LYS A 350 21.51 -8.66 27.80
CA LYS A 350 20.48 -7.79 28.38
C LYS A 350 19.25 -7.63 27.49
N ALA A 351 19.23 -8.28 26.32
CA ALA A 351 18.18 -8.17 25.33
C ALA A 351 16.80 -8.62 25.85
N ASP A 352 16.69 -9.42 26.91
CA ASP A 352 15.38 -9.79 27.47
C ASP A 352 14.68 -8.64 28.22
N LYS A 353 15.45 -7.66 28.68
CA LYS A 353 15.00 -6.54 29.53
C LYS A 353 15.01 -5.20 28.81
N TYR A 354 15.99 -5.01 27.92
CA TYR A 354 16.21 -3.73 27.24
C TYR A 354 16.17 -3.90 25.72
N ALA A 355 15.62 -2.89 25.06
CA ALA A 355 15.70 -2.66 23.62
C ALA A 355 16.96 -1.86 23.37
N PHE A 356 17.73 -2.23 22.35
CA PHE A 356 18.93 -1.51 21.97
C PHE A 356 18.86 -1.06 20.53
N MET A 357 19.37 0.13 20.26
CA MET A 357 19.69 0.59 18.92
C MET A 357 21.13 1.08 18.91
N PHE A 358 21.90 0.68 17.90
CA PHE A 358 23.31 0.99 17.83
C PHE A 358 23.83 0.84 16.40
N LYS A 359 24.97 1.47 16.13
CA LYS A 359 25.75 1.20 14.93
C LYS A 359 26.67 0.01 15.20
N LEU A 360 26.56 -1.02 14.37
CA LEU A 360 27.38 -2.21 14.39
C LEU A 360 28.39 -2.15 13.26
N THR A 361 29.66 -2.20 13.62
CA THR A 361 30.78 -2.35 12.69
C THR A 361 31.30 -3.77 12.78
N LEU A 362 31.45 -4.45 11.65
CA LEU A 362 31.97 -5.82 11.54
C LEU A 362 33.14 -5.86 10.55
N HIS A 363 34.23 -6.54 10.95
CA HIS A 363 35.38 -6.82 10.08
C HIS A 363 35.40 -8.29 9.67
N ASN A 364 35.63 -8.54 8.38
CA ASN A 364 35.66 -9.88 7.77
C ASN A 364 34.42 -10.72 8.12
N VAL A 365 33.24 -10.12 7.94
CA VAL A 365 31.97 -10.81 8.18
C VAL A 365 31.75 -11.87 7.11
N LYS A 366 31.39 -13.09 7.53
CA LYS A 366 31.09 -14.23 6.66
C LYS A 366 30.05 -15.14 7.28
N LEU A 367 29.33 -15.91 6.48
CA LEU A 367 28.38 -16.89 7.00
C LEU A 367 29.08 -17.93 7.89
N LYS A 368 28.49 -18.28 9.03
CA LYS A 368 28.95 -19.38 9.89
C LYS A 368 28.88 -20.71 9.16
N ASP A 369 27.74 -20.95 8.51
CA ASP A 369 27.54 -22.07 7.62
C ASP A 369 27.59 -21.57 6.17
N LYS A 370 28.58 -22.03 5.41
CA LYS A 370 28.71 -21.69 3.98
C LYS A 370 27.50 -22.13 3.15
N ASN A 371 26.74 -23.11 3.64
CA ASN A 371 25.53 -23.64 3.02
C ASN A 371 24.26 -22.95 3.52
N TRP A 372 24.37 -21.90 4.36
CA TRP A 372 23.21 -21.17 4.83
C TRP A 372 22.34 -20.68 3.65
N PRO A 373 21.03 -21.03 3.62
CA PRO A 373 20.23 -20.87 2.42
C PRO A 373 19.84 -19.42 2.12
N MET A 374 19.57 -18.63 3.17
CA MET A 374 19.03 -17.28 3.03
C MET A 374 19.74 -16.29 3.97
N PRO A 375 20.80 -15.61 3.49
CA PRO A 375 21.50 -14.58 4.26
C PRO A 375 20.58 -13.39 4.57
N MET A 376 20.73 -12.78 5.75
CA MET A 376 19.82 -11.70 6.19
C MET A 376 20.33 -10.28 5.92
N LEU A 377 21.65 -10.05 5.99
CA LEU A 377 22.24 -8.71 5.96
C LEU A 377 21.96 -8.02 4.62
N GLN A 378 21.26 -6.89 4.62
CA GLN A 378 20.91 -6.15 3.40
C GLN A 378 22.00 -5.15 3.04
N TYR A 379 22.58 -5.29 1.85
CA TYR A 379 23.56 -4.33 1.33
C TYR A 379 22.98 -2.91 1.22
N SER A 380 21.73 -2.78 0.75
CA SER A 380 21.06 -1.47 0.61
C SER A 380 20.79 -0.75 1.94
N LYS A 381 21.02 -1.42 3.08
CA LYS A 381 20.83 -0.86 4.43
C LYS A 381 22.16 -0.57 5.14
N THR A 382 23.29 -0.95 4.56
CA THR A 382 24.59 -0.62 5.14
C THR A 382 24.88 0.88 4.98
N VAL A 383 25.44 1.49 6.02
CA VAL A 383 26.01 2.84 5.95
C VAL A 383 27.26 2.82 5.08
N TYR A 384 28.10 1.81 5.28
CA TYR A 384 29.32 1.59 4.51
C TYR A 384 29.62 0.10 4.42
N CYS A 385 30.17 -0.35 3.29
CA CYS A 385 30.47 -1.76 3.06
C CYS A 385 31.61 -1.91 2.04
N VAL A 386 32.61 -2.73 2.36
CA VAL A 386 33.82 -2.93 1.54
C VAL A 386 33.91 -4.36 1.05
N ASN A 387 34.16 -4.51 -0.26
CA ASN A 387 34.31 -5.78 -0.97
C ASN A 387 33.22 -6.83 -0.64
N PRO A 388 31.93 -6.48 -0.77
CA PRO A 388 30.87 -7.43 -0.47
C PRO A 388 30.76 -8.53 -1.54
N ILE A 389 30.53 -9.76 -1.09
CA ILE A 389 29.94 -10.81 -1.92
C ILE A 389 28.47 -10.92 -1.58
N LEU A 390 27.64 -10.69 -2.59
CA LEU A 390 26.19 -10.56 -2.45
C LEU A 390 25.44 -11.75 -3.03
N ASP A 391 24.32 -12.10 -2.42
CA ASP A 391 23.30 -12.99 -2.92
C ASP A 391 21.99 -12.21 -3.01
N ASN A 392 21.61 -11.79 -4.22
CA ASN A 392 20.46 -10.95 -4.50
C ASN A 392 20.32 -9.76 -3.52
N GLY A 393 21.41 -9.02 -3.33
CA GLY A 393 21.48 -7.87 -2.42
C GLY A 393 21.68 -8.21 -0.94
N ARG A 394 21.84 -9.49 -0.58
CA ARG A 394 22.17 -9.95 0.78
C ARG A 394 23.65 -10.26 0.91
N ILE A 395 24.28 -9.79 1.98
CA ILE A 395 25.72 -10.00 2.20
C ILE A 395 25.96 -11.44 2.64
N MET A 396 26.83 -12.15 1.94
CA MET A 396 27.38 -13.46 2.35
C MET A 396 28.77 -13.32 2.95
N TYR A 397 29.53 -12.37 2.42
CA TYR A 397 30.85 -11.97 2.88
C TYR A 397 31.02 -10.47 2.69
N ALA A 398 31.76 -9.82 3.58
CA ALA A 398 32.33 -8.49 3.33
C ALA A 398 33.56 -8.29 4.21
N ALA A 399 34.56 -7.57 3.70
CA ALA A 399 35.76 -7.22 4.46
C ALA A 399 35.43 -6.24 5.61
N TYR A 400 34.44 -5.38 5.39
CA TYR A 400 33.99 -4.38 6.35
C TYR A 400 32.51 -4.06 6.15
N VAL A 401 31.74 -3.94 7.23
CA VAL A 401 30.32 -3.51 7.22
C VAL A 401 30.06 -2.56 8.38
N GLU A 402 29.42 -1.43 8.08
CA GLU A 402 28.75 -0.56 9.04
C GLU A 402 27.23 -0.57 8.81
N ILE A 403 26.46 -0.84 9.86
CA ILE A 403 25.00 -0.91 9.77
C ILE A 403 24.36 -0.53 11.10
N TYR A 404 23.24 0.19 11.05
CA TYR A 404 22.40 0.41 12.23
C TYR A 404 21.44 -0.77 12.41
N VAL A 405 21.42 -1.34 13.62
CA VAL A 405 20.59 -2.50 13.95
C VAL A 405 19.94 -2.34 15.32
N ASN A 406 18.88 -3.11 15.56
CA ASN A 406 18.40 -3.35 16.92
C ASN A 406 18.95 -4.68 17.47
N GLU A 407 18.65 -4.98 18.74
CA GLU A 407 19.16 -6.19 19.38
C GLU A 407 18.63 -7.48 18.75
N ILE A 408 17.41 -7.50 18.21
CA ILE A 408 16.80 -8.69 17.62
C ILE A 408 17.46 -9.00 16.28
N ASP A 409 17.71 -7.98 15.47
CA ASP A 409 18.46 -8.13 14.21
C ASP A 409 19.89 -8.58 14.51
N ALA A 410 20.53 -8.01 15.54
CA ALA A 410 21.86 -8.38 15.95
C ALA A 410 21.94 -9.83 16.48
N MET A 411 20.90 -10.33 17.16
CA MET A 411 20.79 -11.75 17.52
C MET A 411 20.79 -12.65 16.28
N LEU A 412 19.99 -12.31 15.26
CA LEU A 412 19.97 -13.09 14.02
C LEU A 412 21.29 -13.00 13.25
N ILE A 413 21.91 -11.81 13.22
CA ILE A 413 23.25 -11.64 12.62
C ILE A 413 24.26 -12.53 13.35
N ASN A 414 24.23 -12.55 14.68
CA ASN A 414 25.08 -13.42 15.49
C ASN A 414 24.77 -14.91 15.25
N ASP A 415 23.52 -15.30 15.00
CA ASP A 415 23.17 -16.68 14.69
C ASP A 415 23.71 -17.14 13.32
N ILE A 416 23.76 -16.23 12.34
CA ILE A 416 24.01 -16.57 10.93
C ILE A 416 25.46 -16.31 10.50
N TYR A 417 26.12 -15.29 11.07
CA TYR A 417 27.43 -14.80 10.62
C TYR A 417 28.50 -14.91 11.72
N THR A 418 29.74 -15.03 11.28
CA THR A 418 30.95 -14.88 12.09
C THR A 418 31.79 -13.74 11.52
N TRP A 419 32.62 -13.14 12.35
CA TRP A 419 33.49 -12.01 12.00
C TRP A 419 34.77 -12.09 12.85
N ASP A 420 35.80 -11.35 12.46
CA ASP A 420 37.08 -11.33 13.18
C ASP A 420 37.08 -10.30 14.31
N LYS A 421 36.48 -9.12 14.05
CA LYS A 421 36.34 -8.03 15.01
C LYS A 421 34.99 -7.34 14.84
N HIS A 422 34.43 -6.84 15.94
CA HIS A 422 33.25 -5.98 15.92
C HIS A 422 33.42 -4.77 16.85
N VAL A 423 32.71 -3.70 16.52
CA VAL A 423 32.58 -2.51 17.38
C VAL A 423 31.11 -2.11 17.40
N CYS A 424 30.59 -1.79 18.58
CA CYS A 424 29.28 -1.18 18.74
C CYS A 424 29.47 0.26 19.19
N THR A 425 28.90 1.22 18.46
CA THR A 425 28.95 2.64 18.80
C THR A 425 27.54 3.23 18.78
N GLU A 426 27.38 4.46 19.29
CA GLU A 426 26.08 5.17 19.34
C GLU A 426 25.01 4.29 20.00
N ILE A 427 25.35 3.70 21.16
CA ILE A 427 24.51 2.68 21.79
C ILE A 427 23.46 3.35 22.66
N TYR A 428 22.20 3.18 22.29
CA TYR A 428 21.07 3.62 23.07
C TYR A 428 20.27 2.43 23.59
N ALA A 429 19.73 2.57 24.80
CA ALA A 429 18.87 1.57 25.41
C ALA A 429 17.55 2.16 25.92
N ALA A 430 16.49 1.36 25.87
CA ALA A 430 15.19 1.64 26.48
C ALA A 430 14.66 0.37 27.17
N ALA A 431 13.94 0.50 28.28
CA ALA A 431 13.29 -0.66 28.89
C ALA A 431 12.19 -1.22 27.96
N LYS A 432 12.06 -2.55 27.93
CA LYS A 432 11.02 -3.22 27.15
C LYS A 432 9.85 -3.66 28.00
N ASP A 433 8.66 -3.55 27.42
CA ASP A 433 7.44 -4.12 27.96
C ASP A 433 6.48 -4.46 26.82
N LEU A 434 5.37 -5.14 27.12
CA LEU A 434 4.28 -5.29 26.19
C LEU A 434 3.71 -3.91 25.82
N ALA A 435 3.24 -3.75 24.58
CA ALA A 435 2.54 -2.55 24.19
C ALA A 435 1.36 -2.24 25.15
N PRO A 436 0.95 -0.97 25.31
CA PRO A 436 -0.12 -0.60 26.22
C PRO A 436 -1.38 -1.42 25.99
N LYS A 437 -2.01 -1.86 27.09
CA LYS A 437 -3.17 -2.77 27.05
C LYS A 437 -4.31 -2.28 26.15
N TRP A 438 -4.57 -0.96 26.13
CA TRP A 438 -5.61 -0.39 25.26
C TRP A 438 -5.34 -0.64 23.77
N PHE A 439 -4.07 -0.55 23.35
CA PHE A 439 -3.69 -0.74 21.95
C PHE A 439 -3.74 -2.23 21.59
N ARG A 440 -3.19 -3.09 22.45
CA ARG A 440 -3.26 -4.55 22.25
C ARG A 440 -4.70 -5.07 22.23
N ASN A 441 -5.57 -4.57 23.11
CA ASN A 441 -6.99 -4.91 23.11
C ASN A 441 -7.69 -4.51 21.81
N TYR A 442 -7.38 -3.32 21.28
CA TYR A 442 -7.94 -2.87 20.02
C TYR A 442 -7.45 -3.71 18.83
N VAL A 443 -6.16 -4.04 18.78
CA VAL A 443 -5.62 -4.95 17.75
C VAL A 443 -6.27 -6.34 17.84
N TYR A 444 -6.44 -6.86 19.07
CA TYR A 444 -7.11 -8.13 19.30
C TYR A 444 -8.59 -8.10 18.90
N SER A 445 -9.33 -7.02 19.18
CA SER A 445 -10.74 -6.91 18.79
C SER A 445 -10.90 -6.92 17.26
N LEU A 446 -10.01 -6.26 16.52
CA LEU A 446 -9.99 -6.34 15.06
C LEU A 446 -9.70 -7.77 14.56
N PHE A 447 -8.89 -8.54 15.28
CA PHE A 447 -8.67 -9.96 14.97
C PHE A 447 -9.92 -10.81 15.25
N VAL A 448 -10.62 -10.57 16.35
CA VAL A 448 -11.92 -11.21 16.67
C VAL A 448 -12.91 -10.93 15.55
N ASP A 449 -13.12 -9.66 15.20
CA ASP A 449 -14.01 -9.24 14.12
C ASP A 449 -13.64 -9.96 12.81
N LYS A 450 -12.34 -9.97 12.45
CA LYS A 450 -11.86 -10.67 11.25
C LYS A 450 -12.23 -12.14 11.26
N CYS A 451 -12.13 -12.82 12.40
CA CYS A 451 -12.46 -14.24 12.50
C CYS A 451 -13.97 -14.46 12.39
N GLU A 452 -14.79 -13.68 13.12
CA GLU A 452 -16.26 -13.81 13.13
C GLU A 452 -16.89 -13.58 11.76
N LEU A 453 -16.28 -12.69 10.97
CA LEU A 453 -16.76 -12.33 9.64
C LEU A 453 -16.27 -13.29 8.54
N LYS A 454 -15.26 -14.13 8.82
CA LYS A 454 -14.66 -15.03 7.83
C LYS A 454 -15.70 -16.07 7.37
N GLY A 455 -16.09 -16.00 6.10
CA GLY A 455 -17.08 -16.90 5.51
C GLY A 455 -18.55 -16.55 5.81
N VAL A 456 -18.79 -15.49 6.60
CA VAL A 456 -20.15 -14.99 6.91
C VAL A 456 -20.45 -13.73 6.11
N ASP A 457 -19.60 -12.71 6.23
CA ASP A 457 -19.75 -11.42 5.57
C ASP A 457 -18.42 -11.04 4.94
N LYS A 458 -18.31 -11.26 3.62
CA LYS A 458 -17.09 -10.99 2.84
C LYS A 458 -16.70 -9.51 2.89
N VAL A 459 -17.69 -8.61 2.97
CA VAL A 459 -17.52 -7.15 2.98
C VAL A 459 -16.75 -6.74 4.23
N ARG A 460 -17.36 -7.05 5.38
CA ARG A 460 -16.86 -6.65 6.68
C ARG A 460 -15.59 -7.40 6.99
N TYR A 461 -15.45 -8.65 6.53
CA TYR A 461 -14.21 -9.40 6.61
C TYR A 461 -13.05 -8.67 5.92
N ALA A 462 -13.25 -8.21 4.68
CA ALA A 462 -12.22 -7.49 3.93
C ALA A 462 -11.84 -6.16 4.61
N ILE A 463 -12.83 -5.40 5.09
CA ILE A 463 -12.60 -4.17 5.86
C ILE A 463 -11.83 -4.48 7.14
N SER A 464 -12.26 -5.46 7.92
CA SER A 464 -11.64 -5.86 9.19
C SER A 464 -10.19 -6.34 8.99
N LYS A 465 -9.94 -7.18 7.97
CA LYS A 465 -8.58 -7.60 7.57
C LYS A 465 -7.70 -6.40 7.23
N SER A 466 -8.22 -5.44 6.46
CA SER A 466 -7.51 -4.20 6.14
C SER A 466 -7.23 -3.36 7.38
N LYS A 467 -8.19 -3.27 8.32
CA LYS A 467 -8.03 -2.52 9.56
C LYS A 467 -6.92 -3.13 10.44
N LEU A 468 -6.97 -4.44 10.64
CA LEU A 468 -5.99 -5.19 11.43
C LEU A 468 -4.56 -5.00 10.90
N ASN A 469 -4.36 -5.13 9.58
CA ASN A 469 -3.04 -4.95 8.97
C ASN A 469 -2.55 -3.48 9.05
N SER A 470 -3.48 -2.52 9.02
CA SER A 470 -3.14 -1.09 9.14
C SER A 470 -2.67 -0.70 10.54
N CYS A 471 -2.92 -1.51 11.58
CA CYS A 471 -2.42 -1.27 12.94
C CYS A 471 -0.89 -1.12 12.97
N TYR A 472 -0.19 -2.05 12.33
CA TYR A 472 1.25 -1.99 12.14
C TYR A 472 1.67 -0.78 11.29
N GLY A 473 0.96 -0.53 10.19
CA GLY A 473 1.25 0.62 9.32
C GLY A 473 1.20 1.97 10.04
N MET A 474 0.38 2.11 11.08
CA MET A 474 0.37 3.33 11.91
C MET A 474 1.60 3.47 12.80
N CYS A 475 2.20 2.36 13.26
CA CYS A 475 3.48 2.36 13.96
C CYS A 475 4.65 2.71 13.02
N CYS A 476 4.51 2.54 11.71
CA CYS A 476 5.58 2.79 10.73
C CYS A 476 5.40 4.08 9.92
N GLN A 477 4.53 5.00 10.36
CA GLN A 477 4.38 6.29 9.68
C GLN A 477 5.64 7.13 9.88
N LYS A 478 6.35 7.40 8.79
CA LYS A 478 7.48 8.33 8.80
C LYS A 478 7.06 9.68 9.38
N PRO A 479 7.78 10.23 10.36
CA PRO A 479 7.45 11.52 10.95
C PRO A 479 7.46 12.68 9.96
N ILE A 480 8.43 12.66 9.05
CA ILE A 480 8.59 13.63 7.97
C ILE A 480 8.29 12.89 6.66
N SER A 481 7.37 13.46 5.87
CA SER A 481 7.02 12.95 4.54
C SER A 481 7.57 13.91 3.49
N PRO A 482 8.01 13.41 2.31
CA PRO A 482 8.38 14.29 1.21
C PRO A 482 7.17 15.16 0.83
N ASP A 483 7.40 16.44 0.58
CA ASP A 483 6.37 17.31 0.01
C ASP A 483 6.44 17.20 -1.52
N ILE A 484 5.36 16.70 -2.12
CA ILE A 484 5.27 16.43 -3.55
C ILE A 484 4.33 17.46 -4.15
N VAL A 485 4.90 18.45 -4.81
CA VAL A 485 4.20 19.60 -5.36
C VAL A 485 4.11 19.45 -6.87
N GLU A 486 2.95 19.73 -7.42
CA GLU A 486 2.73 19.82 -8.86
C GLU A 486 2.98 21.25 -9.32
N ASP A 487 3.76 21.42 -10.39
CA ASP A 487 3.82 22.65 -11.17
C ASP A 487 2.61 22.66 -12.12
N TYR A 488 1.68 23.59 -11.90
CA TYR A 488 0.44 23.63 -12.68
C TYR A 488 0.63 24.17 -14.10
N ASP A 489 1.74 24.85 -14.40
CA ASP A 489 2.03 25.33 -15.74
C ASP A 489 2.65 24.23 -16.60
N THR A 490 3.63 23.49 -16.05
CA THR A 490 4.36 22.45 -16.80
C THR A 490 3.75 21.05 -16.66
N GLY A 491 3.06 20.77 -15.56
CA GLY A 491 2.60 19.43 -15.22
C GLY A 491 3.64 18.57 -14.49
N ASP A 492 4.84 19.11 -14.24
CA ASP A 492 5.90 18.41 -13.55
C ASP A 492 5.62 18.27 -12.05
N PHE A 493 6.16 17.22 -11.43
CA PHE A 493 6.10 17.01 -10.00
C PHE A 493 7.47 17.14 -9.38
N ILE A 494 7.59 18.04 -8.39
CA ILE A 494 8.84 18.34 -7.70
C ILE A 494 8.72 17.80 -6.27
N ILE A 495 9.75 17.06 -5.84
CA ILE A 495 9.92 16.73 -4.43
C ILE A 495 10.70 17.89 -3.82
N ALA A 496 10.08 18.63 -2.89
CA ALA A 496 10.75 19.75 -2.26
C ALA A 496 11.93 19.26 -1.42
N ASP A 497 13.13 19.79 -1.70
CA ASP A 497 14.30 19.57 -0.86
C ASP A 497 14.08 20.22 0.52
N MET A 498 14.47 19.51 1.57
CA MET A 498 14.41 20.01 2.95
C MET A 498 15.81 20.07 3.54
N THR A 499 16.20 21.23 4.06
CA THR A 499 17.44 21.36 4.85
C THR A 499 17.33 20.56 6.16
N GLU A 500 18.44 20.30 6.84
CA GLU A 500 18.42 19.65 8.16
C GLU A 500 17.58 20.44 9.19
N GLU A 501 17.62 21.77 9.12
CA GLU A 501 16.81 22.66 9.96
C GLU A 501 15.31 22.52 9.67
N ASP A 502 14.93 22.44 8.38
CA ASP A 502 13.54 22.22 7.96
C ASP A 502 13.03 20.85 8.44
N GLN A 503 13.88 19.83 8.35
CA GLN A 503 13.55 18.48 8.83
C GLN A 503 13.36 18.47 10.34
N ALA A 504 14.25 19.09 11.12
CA ALA A 504 14.11 19.20 12.56
C ALA A 504 12.84 19.98 12.97
N ALA A 505 12.51 21.07 12.27
CA ALA A 505 11.28 21.82 12.49
C ALA A 505 10.01 20.99 12.16
N ALA A 506 10.04 20.26 11.04
CA ALA A 506 8.96 19.35 10.65
C ALA A 506 8.77 18.20 11.66
N TYR A 507 9.88 17.63 12.15
CA TYR A 507 9.86 16.62 13.21
C TYR A 507 9.28 17.18 14.51
N ASN A 508 9.66 18.39 14.92
CA ASN A 508 9.11 19.03 16.12
C ASN A 508 7.60 19.22 16.01
N LYS A 509 7.11 19.68 14.84
CA LYS A 509 5.67 19.79 14.54
C LYS A 509 4.97 18.42 14.62
N TYR A 510 5.60 17.37 14.09
CA TYR A 510 5.12 15.99 14.22
C TYR A 510 5.04 15.56 15.69
N TYR A 511 6.13 15.71 16.44
CA TYR A 511 6.26 15.30 17.83
C TYR A 511 5.20 15.99 18.72
N ASN A 512 4.95 17.27 18.48
CA ASN A 512 3.96 18.05 19.23
C ASN A 512 2.51 17.88 18.76
N SER A 513 2.28 17.19 17.64
CA SER A 513 0.92 16.95 17.13
C SER A 513 0.09 16.06 18.06
N PHE A 514 -1.13 16.50 18.37
CA PHE A 514 -2.11 15.72 19.16
C PHE A 514 -2.54 14.42 18.48
N ASN A 515 -2.34 14.33 17.15
CA ASN A 515 -2.76 13.19 16.35
C ASN A 515 -1.68 12.08 16.27
N LYS A 516 -0.61 12.18 17.06
CA LYS A 516 0.50 11.21 17.09
C LYS A 516 0.58 10.56 18.47
N ILE A 517 0.22 9.27 18.51
CA ILE A 517 0.03 8.50 19.74
C ILE A 517 0.71 7.12 19.74
N LEU A 518 1.20 6.66 18.58
CA LEU A 518 1.95 5.42 18.44
C LEU A 518 3.40 5.74 18.07
N PRO A 519 4.40 5.23 18.82
CA PRO A 519 5.81 5.43 18.50
C PRO A 519 6.28 4.73 17.23
N PHE A 520 7.21 5.37 16.50
CA PHE A 520 7.82 4.79 15.30
C PHE A 520 8.65 3.54 15.61
N HIS A 521 9.38 3.55 16.73
CA HIS A 521 10.23 2.43 17.14
C HIS A 521 9.44 1.14 17.42
N TRP A 522 8.14 1.18 17.75
CA TRP A 522 7.35 -0.06 17.82
C TRP A 522 7.31 -0.77 16.47
N GLY A 523 7.22 -0.02 15.37
CA GLY A 523 7.27 -0.56 14.02
C GLY A 523 8.58 -1.31 13.74
N CYS A 524 9.72 -0.73 14.11
CA CYS A 524 11.04 -1.35 13.91
C CYS A 524 11.19 -2.67 14.67
N TRP A 525 10.71 -2.75 15.92
CA TRP A 525 10.79 -4.00 16.69
C TRP A 525 9.78 -5.04 16.22
N VAL A 526 8.59 -4.61 15.77
CA VAL A 526 7.58 -5.52 15.20
C VAL A 526 8.11 -6.23 13.95
N THR A 527 8.83 -5.53 13.07
CA THR A 527 9.42 -6.17 11.88
C THR A 527 10.56 -7.12 12.22
N SER A 528 11.43 -6.77 13.17
CA SER A 528 12.50 -7.66 13.61
C SER A 528 11.96 -8.92 14.31
N ILE A 529 10.90 -8.79 15.13
CA ILE A 529 10.22 -9.95 15.74
C ILE A 529 9.59 -10.84 14.66
N ALA A 530 8.91 -10.25 13.67
CA ALA A 530 8.32 -10.99 12.57
C ALA A 530 9.37 -11.73 11.75
N MET A 531 10.50 -11.08 11.44
CA MET A 531 11.64 -11.71 10.77
C MET A 531 12.22 -12.84 11.62
N TYR A 532 12.44 -12.64 12.91
CA TYR A 532 12.91 -13.70 13.82
C TYR A 532 11.99 -14.93 13.79
N ASN A 533 10.67 -14.71 13.88
CA ASN A 533 9.67 -15.78 13.80
C ASN A 533 9.73 -16.54 12.47
N LEU A 534 9.87 -15.82 11.36
CA LEU A 534 10.01 -16.42 10.02
C LEU A 534 11.26 -17.31 9.93
N PHE A 535 12.40 -16.88 10.49
CA PHE A 535 13.61 -17.68 10.56
C PHE A 535 13.46 -18.93 11.44
N GLN A 536 12.70 -18.87 12.54
CA GLN A 536 12.38 -20.07 13.33
C GLN A 536 11.48 -21.03 12.56
N LEU A 537 10.50 -20.51 11.79
CA LEU A 537 9.64 -21.34 10.95
C LEU A 537 10.44 -22.03 9.83
N GLY A 538 11.39 -21.32 9.18
CA GLY A 538 12.29 -21.89 8.17
C GLY A 538 13.09 -23.10 8.69
N LYS A 539 13.46 -23.12 9.98
CA LYS A 539 14.15 -24.27 10.62
C LYS A 539 13.25 -25.50 10.81
N CYS A 540 11.95 -25.39 10.56
CA CYS A 540 10.98 -26.49 10.68
C CYS A 540 10.85 -27.32 9.39
N CYS A 541 11.56 -26.96 8.31
CA CYS A 541 11.57 -27.74 7.07
C CYS A 541 12.99 -28.20 6.72
N LYS A 542 13.09 -29.29 5.95
CA LYS A 542 14.37 -29.83 5.48
C LYS A 542 15.01 -28.92 4.44
N ILE A 543 14.20 -28.41 3.52
CA ILE A 543 14.63 -27.44 2.50
C ILE A 543 13.76 -26.20 2.64
N TRP A 544 14.34 -25.15 3.20
CA TRP A 544 13.73 -23.82 3.22
C TRP A 544 13.97 -23.16 1.87
N PHE A 545 12.92 -23.01 1.06
CA PHE A 545 13.07 -22.68 -0.35
C PHE A 545 12.89 -21.20 -0.66
N TYR A 546 11.83 -20.59 -0.13
CA TYR A 546 11.53 -19.19 -0.38
C TYR A 546 10.76 -18.57 0.78
N SER A 547 10.91 -17.27 1.00
CA SER A 547 10.17 -16.52 1.99
C SER A 547 9.68 -15.19 1.45
N ASP A 548 8.47 -14.80 1.84
CA ASP A 548 7.92 -13.47 1.55
C ASP A 548 7.14 -12.94 2.75
N THR A 549 7.79 -12.07 3.53
CA THR A 549 7.23 -11.34 4.67
C THR A 549 6.75 -12.25 5.82
N ASP A 550 5.60 -12.88 5.65
CA ASP A 550 4.92 -13.74 6.63
C ASP A 550 4.66 -15.16 6.11
N SER A 551 5.17 -15.48 4.92
CA SER A 551 5.08 -16.79 4.27
C SER A 551 6.44 -17.48 4.21
N CYS A 552 6.47 -18.78 4.51
CA CYS A 552 7.63 -19.65 4.36
C CYS A 552 7.29 -20.84 3.46
N TYR A 553 7.98 -20.98 2.33
CA TYR A 553 7.83 -22.07 1.38
C TYR A 553 8.97 -23.07 1.57
N GLY A 554 8.64 -24.34 1.74
CA GLY A 554 9.65 -25.38 1.95
C GLY A 554 9.18 -26.78 1.60
N GLN A 555 10.15 -27.72 1.61
CA GLN A 555 9.93 -29.16 1.42
C GLN A 555 10.38 -29.93 2.67
N GLY A 556 9.73 -31.08 2.92
CA GLY A 556 10.03 -31.95 4.06
C GLY A 556 9.78 -31.26 5.40
N TRP A 557 8.57 -30.74 5.63
CA TRP A 557 8.17 -30.13 6.89
C TRP A 557 8.19 -31.15 8.05
N ASP A 558 8.85 -30.79 9.14
CA ASP A 558 8.85 -31.54 10.39
C ASP A 558 7.65 -31.11 11.24
N GLN A 559 6.58 -31.91 11.18
CA GLN A 559 5.34 -31.61 11.89
C GLN A 559 5.54 -31.42 13.40
N LYS A 560 6.47 -32.16 14.04
CA LYS A 560 6.71 -32.03 15.48
C LYS A 560 7.30 -30.66 15.82
N LYS A 561 8.23 -30.16 15.00
CA LYS A 561 8.79 -28.82 15.16
C LYS A 561 7.76 -27.74 14.89
N LEU A 562 6.94 -27.92 13.86
CA LEU A 562 5.86 -26.99 13.52
C LEU A 562 4.81 -26.91 14.64
N ASP A 563 4.40 -28.05 15.20
CA ASP A 563 3.47 -28.12 16.32
C ASP A 563 4.06 -27.48 17.57
N ALA A 564 5.34 -27.72 17.87
CA ALA A 564 6.04 -27.09 18.98
C ALA A 564 6.16 -25.57 18.81
N TYR A 565 6.46 -25.10 17.59
CA TYR A 565 6.47 -23.68 17.26
C TYR A 565 5.09 -23.05 17.50
N ASN A 566 4.04 -23.65 16.93
CA ASN A 566 2.68 -23.17 17.06
C ASN A 566 2.21 -23.18 18.52
N GLN A 567 2.55 -24.22 19.28
CA GLN A 567 2.25 -24.30 20.71
C GLN A 567 2.95 -23.18 21.49
N GLY A 568 4.22 -22.88 21.19
CA GLY A 568 4.93 -21.75 21.78
C GLY A 568 4.27 -20.40 21.45
N CYS A 569 3.70 -20.24 20.25
CA CYS A 569 2.92 -19.05 19.91
C CYS A 569 1.64 -18.93 20.75
N LYS A 570 0.91 -20.03 20.92
CA LYS A 570 -0.31 -20.08 21.76
C LYS A 570 -0.01 -19.74 23.22
N GLU A 571 1.09 -20.26 23.76
CA GLU A 571 1.52 -19.98 25.14
C GLU A 571 1.89 -18.51 25.35
N LYS A 572 2.64 -17.92 24.41
CA LYS A 572 2.96 -16.48 24.45
C LYS A 572 1.71 -15.61 24.36
N LEU A 573 0.76 -15.98 23.51
CA LEU A 573 -0.51 -15.27 23.39
C LEU A 573 -1.32 -15.31 24.69
N LYS A 574 -1.41 -16.49 25.32
CA LYS A 574 -2.04 -16.68 26.63
C LYS A 574 -1.35 -15.89 27.74
N ALA A 575 -0.02 -15.91 27.77
CA ALA A 575 0.77 -15.14 28.72
C ALA A 575 0.57 -13.62 28.55
N ALA A 576 0.29 -13.16 27.33
CA ALA A 576 -0.07 -11.76 27.04
C ALA A 576 -1.52 -11.40 27.42
N GLY A 577 -2.34 -12.39 27.82
CA GLY A 577 -3.73 -12.21 28.26
C GLY A 577 -4.79 -12.41 27.18
N TYR A 578 -4.46 -13.08 26.08
CA TYR A 578 -5.36 -13.34 24.95
C TYR A 578 -5.49 -14.85 24.67
N ASP A 579 -6.59 -15.30 24.06
CA ASP A 579 -6.86 -16.72 23.78
C ASP A 579 -7.26 -16.92 22.31
N ALA A 580 -7.62 -18.14 21.91
CA ALA A 580 -8.23 -18.40 20.61
C ALA A 580 -9.61 -17.74 20.46
N VAL A 581 -9.93 -17.34 19.24
CA VAL A 581 -11.31 -17.01 18.85
C VAL A 581 -12.02 -18.30 18.47
N ARG A 582 -13.18 -18.58 19.06
CA ARG A 582 -13.93 -19.83 18.87
C ARG A 582 -15.21 -19.55 18.10
N ILE A 583 -15.31 -20.05 16.87
CA ILE A 583 -16.48 -19.86 16.00
C ILE A 583 -16.86 -21.22 15.44
N ASN A 584 -18.12 -21.62 15.65
CA ASN A 584 -18.67 -22.89 15.14
C ASN A 584 -17.81 -24.12 15.47
N GLY A 585 -17.20 -24.16 16.67
CA GLY A 585 -16.33 -25.25 17.11
C GLY A 585 -14.91 -25.23 16.57
N LYS A 586 -14.54 -24.27 15.71
CA LYS A 586 -13.17 -24.06 15.23
C LYS A 586 -12.47 -22.99 16.06
N GLU A 587 -11.22 -23.27 16.44
CA GLU A 587 -10.33 -22.30 17.08
C GLU A 587 -9.47 -21.58 16.04
N PHE A 588 -9.42 -20.25 16.15
CA PHE A 588 -8.54 -19.40 15.37
C PHE A 588 -7.49 -18.79 16.30
N TRP A 589 -6.23 -19.12 16.05
CA TRP A 589 -5.10 -18.66 16.85
C TRP A 589 -4.34 -17.56 16.10
N LEU A 590 -3.88 -16.55 16.83
CA LEU A 590 -3.05 -15.49 16.27
C LEU A 590 -1.56 -15.89 16.29
N GLY A 591 -0.86 -15.68 15.19
CA GLY A 591 0.60 -15.88 15.08
C GLY A 591 1.06 -17.32 14.86
N VAL A 592 0.15 -18.28 14.81
CA VAL A 592 0.47 -19.66 14.39
C VAL A 592 0.75 -19.70 12.89
N ALA A 593 1.62 -20.61 12.48
CA ALA A 593 1.82 -20.96 11.08
C ALA A 593 0.71 -21.93 10.65
N GLU A 594 0.00 -21.57 9.59
CA GLU A 594 -1.07 -22.35 8.97
C GLU A 594 -0.75 -22.55 7.49
N SER A 595 -1.27 -23.62 6.90
CA SER A 595 -1.16 -23.90 5.47
C SER A 595 -2.53 -24.33 4.97
N ASP A 596 -2.96 -23.77 3.85
CA ASP A 596 -4.11 -24.23 3.10
C ASP A 596 -3.66 -25.25 2.05
N PRO A 597 -3.99 -26.55 2.20
CA PRO A 597 -3.56 -27.59 1.27
C PRO A 597 -4.01 -27.36 -0.18
N GLU A 598 -5.06 -26.55 -0.40
CA GLU A 598 -5.57 -26.25 -1.73
C GLU A 598 -4.85 -25.06 -2.39
N GLU A 599 -4.41 -24.07 -1.61
CA GLU A 599 -3.85 -22.81 -2.16
C GLU A 599 -2.33 -22.74 -2.04
N ASP A 600 -1.76 -23.42 -1.03
CA ASP A 600 -0.36 -23.25 -0.62
C ASP A 600 0.54 -24.43 -1.00
N VAL A 601 0.04 -25.38 -1.79
CA VAL A 601 0.78 -26.57 -2.22
C VAL A 601 1.06 -26.51 -3.71
N TYR A 602 2.34 -26.68 -4.06
CA TYR A 602 2.84 -26.57 -5.43
C TYR A 602 3.55 -27.86 -5.84
N THR A 603 3.24 -28.32 -7.04
CA THR A 603 3.89 -29.49 -7.68
C THR A 603 5.22 -29.11 -8.32
N GLU A 604 5.30 -27.89 -8.84
CA GLU A 604 6.51 -27.27 -9.39
C GLU A 604 6.66 -25.89 -8.76
N PHE A 605 7.90 -25.48 -8.45
CA PHE A 605 8.15 -24.12 -7.96
C PHE A 605 9.50 -23.61 -8.45
N ARG A 606 9.54 -22.35 -8.91
CA ARG A 606 10.74 -21.66 -9.38
C ARG A 606 10.73 -20.19 -8.99
N TYR A 607 11.90 -19.61 -8.70
CA TYR A 607 12.03 -18.17 -8.42
C TYR A 607 13.26 -17.55 -9.12
N GLN A 608 13.17 -16.25 -9.40
CA GLN A 608 14.24 -15.43 -9.98
C GLN A 608 14.67 -14.26 -9.07
N GLY A 609 14.07 -14.15 -7.89
CA GLY A 609 14.49 -13.23 -6.84
C GLY A 609 13.34 -12.84 -5.94
N ALA A 610 13.56 -11.84 -5.09
CA ALA A 610 12.51 -11.31 -4.24
C ALA A 610 11.28 -10.85 -5.06
N LYS A 611 10.10 -11.31 -4.66
CA LYS A 611 8.78 -11.11 -5.28
C LYS A 611 8.74 -11.44 -6.78
N ARG A 612 9.52 -12.44 -7.19
CA ARG A 612 9.63 -12.94 -8.57
C ARG A 612 9.68 -14.47 -8.54
N TYR A 613 8.52 -15.10 -8.46
CA TYR A 613 8.38 -16.56 -8.45
C TYR A 613 7.17 -17.03 -9.24
N VAL A 614 7.19 -18.32 -9.59
CA VAL A 614 6.11 -19.06 -10.25
C VAL A 614 5.97 -20.42 -9.58
N GLY A 615 4.74 -20.90 -9.45
CA GLY A 615 4.49 -22.27 -9.02
C GLY A 615 3.27 -22.87 -9.69
N ARG A 616 3.31 -24.18 -9.90
CA ARG A 616 2.15 -24.95 -10.38
C ARG A 616 1.32 -25.39 -9.18
N GLN A 617 0.18 -24.75 -8.96
CA GLN A 617 -0.68 -25.06 -7.82
C GLN A 617 -1.29 -26.46 -7.97
N LEU A 618 -1.34 -27.21 -6.86
CA LEU A 618 -1.88 -28.57 -6.85
C LEU A 618 -3.38 -28.58 -7.17
N LYS A 619 -4.13 -27.57 -6.73
CA LYS A 619 -5.59 -27.47 -6.86
C LYS A 619 -6.08 -27.42 -8.29
N ASP A 620 -5.45 -26.62 -9.14
CA ASP A 620 -5.90 -26.40 -10.52
C ASP A 620 -4.91 -26.88 -11.59
N GLY A 621 -3.69 -27.29 -11.19
CA GLY A 621 -2.64 -27.76 -12.08
C GLY A 621 -2.04 -26.65 -12.96
N LYS A 622 -2.33 -25.37 -12.69
CA LYS A 622 -1.90 -24.24 -13.53
C LYS A 622 -0.72 -23.49 -12.93
N LEU A 623 0.04 -22.82 -13.79
CA LEU A 623 1.09 -21.89 -13.35
C LEU A 623 0.48 -20.59 -12.81
N HIS A 624 0.87 -20.25 -11.58
CA HIS A 624 0.57 -18.98 -10.93
C HIS A 624 1.87 -18.21 -10.72
N ILE A 625 1.88 -16.95 -11.14
CA ILE A 625 3.05 -16.08 -10.99
C ILE A 625 2.84 -15.04 -9.90
N THR A 626 3.94 -14.68 -9.24
CA THR A 626 4.09 -13.47 -8.43
C THR A 626 5.33 -12.75 -8.92
N VAL A 627 5.12 -11.71 -9.73
CA VAL A 627 6.18 -10.83 -10.23
C VAL A 627 5.75 -9.39 -9.97
N ALA A 628 6.49 -8.67 -9.13
CA ALA A 628 6.17 -7.29 -8.77
C ALA A 628 6.05 -6.41 -10.03
N GLY A 629 4.91 -5.73 -10.20
CA GLY A 629 4.64 -4.86 -11.35
C GLY A 629 4.18 -5.58 -12.63
N VAL A 630 3.95 -6.90 -12.57
CA VAL A 630 3.42 -7.69 -13.69
C VAL A 630 2.07 -8.29 -13.30
N PRO A 631 1.01 -8.14 -14.13
CA PRO A 631 -0.30 -8.71 -13.84
C PRO A 631 -0.28 -10.25 -13.75
N LYS A 632 -1.11 -10.84 -12.87
CA LYS A 632 -1.19 -12.31 -12.70
C LYS A 632 -1.50 -13.07 -13.99
N ARG A 633 -2.29 -12.48 -14.90
CA ARG A 633 -2.59 -13.08 -16.22
C ARG A 633 -1.36 -13.30 -17.10
N ALA A 634 -0.23 -12.65 -16.79
CA ALA A 634 1.01 -12.84 -17.52
C ALA A 634 1.61 -14.25 -17.36
N ALA A 635 1.07 -15.09 -16.48
CA ALA A 635 1.35 -16.52 -16.47
C ALA A 635 1.11 -17.16 -17.85
N ALA A 636 0.16 -16.65 -18.64
CA ALA A 636 -0.09 -17.12 -20.01
C ALA A 636 1.13 -16.95 -20.93
N CYS A 637 2.02 -15.98 -20.67
CA CYS A 637 3.25 -15.81 -21.44
C CYS A 637 4.18 -17.03 -21.33
N LEU A 638 4.07 -17.82 -20.26
CA LEU A 638 4.91 -18.98 -20.00
C LEU A 638 4.48 -20.22 -20.80
N ASN A 639 3.35 -20.17 -21.51
CA ASN A 639 2.81 -21.29 -22.30
C ASN A 639 2.67 -22.60 -21.49
N ASP A 640 2.29 -22.46 -20.21
CA ASP A 640 2.15 -23.57 -19.25
C ASP A 640 3.44 -24.39 -19.00
N ASP A 641 4.60 -23.84 -19.34
CA ASP A 641 5.92 -24.42 -19.08
C ASP A 641 6.70 -23.55 -18.08
N ILE A 642 7.01 -24.11 -16.91
CA ILE A 642 7.67 -23.39 -15.83
C ILE A 642 9.12 -23.03 -16.17
N GLU A 643 9.78 -23.77 -17.07
CA GLU A 643 11.16 -23.51 -17.48
C GLU A 643 11.30 -22.22 -18.27
N ASN A 644 10.22 -21.73 -18.91
CA ASN A 644 10.18 -20.41 -19.53
C ASN A 644 10.40 -19.29 -18.51
N PHE A 645 10.18 -19.52 -17.22
CA PHE A 645 10.43 -18.54 -16.17
C PHE A 645 11.92 -18.47 -15.80
N HIS A 646 12.74 -17.91 -16.70
CA HIS A 646 14.19 -17.78 -16.53
C HIS A 646 14.68 -16.33 -16.72
N PRO A 647 15.90 -15.98 -16.27
CA PRO A 647 16.47 -14.66 -16.50
C PRO A 647 16.53 -14.34 -17.99
N GLY A 648 16.15 -13.11 -18.34
CA GLY A 648 16.04 -12.65 -19.73
C GLY A 648 14.71 -12.96 -20.39
N PHE A 649 13.83 -13.78 -19.79
CA PHE A 649 12.48 -14.00 -20.30
C PHE A 649 11.70 -12.69 -20.37
N ILE A 650 10.92 -12.50 -21.44
CA ILE A 650 10.14 -11.29 -21.66
C ILE A 650 8.66 -11.62 -21.49
N PHE A 651 8.06 -11.05 -20.46
CA PHE A 651 6.60 -10.98 -20.38
C PHE A 651 6.12 -9.95 -21.39
N SER A 652 5.56 -10.41 -22.51
CA SER A 652 4.96 -9.54 -23.51
C SER A 652 3.89 -8.65 -22.87
N GLY A 653 3.98 -7.34 -23.07
CA GLY A 653 3.00 -6.35 -22.63
C GLY A 653 1.63 -6.57 -23.25
N VAL A 654 1.57 -7.20 -24.43
CA VAL A 654 0.31 -7.53 -25.13
C VAL A 654 -0.41 -8.67 -24.41
N ILE A 655 0.29 -9.77 -24.13
CA ILE A 655 -0.30 -10.96 -23.48
C ILE A 655 -0.51 -10.72 -21.98
N SER A 656 0.49 -10.19 -21.29
CA SER A 656 0.40 -9.82 -19.87
C SER A 656 -0.61 -8.70 -19.62
N GLY A 657 -0.84 -7.89 -20.66
CA GLY A 657 -1.57 -6.64 -20.62
C GLY A 657 -1.01 -5.64 -19.59
N LYS A 658 0.29 -5.73 -19.30
CA LYS A 658 1.04 -4.68 -18.61
C LYS A 658 1.11 -3.44 -19.51
N LYS A 659 0.88 -2.27 -18.92
CA LYS A 659 0.88 -0.99 -19.64
C LYS A 659 1.97 -0.06 -19.13
N LEU A 660 2.58 0.70 -20.04
CA LEU A 660 3.37 1.89 -19.74
C LEU A 660 2.40 3.08 -19.78
N VAL A 661 2.53 3.96 -18.80
CA VAL A 661 1.74 5.18 -18.67
C VAL A 661 2.62 6.34 -19.12
N THR A 662 2.21 7.04 -20.18
CA THR A 662 2.83 8.28 -20.64
C THR A 662 1.87 9.43 -20.37
N TYR A 663 2.34 10.48 -19.72
CA TYR A 663 1.57 11.70 -19.47
C TYR A 663 1.89 12.71 -20.57
N ASN A 664 0.85 13.23 -21.22
CA ASN A 664 0.97 14.26 -22.23
C ASN A 664 0.35 15.55 -21.70
N TYR A 665 1.08 16.65 -21.84
CA TYR A 665 0.65 17.99 -21.43
C TYR A 665 0.59 18.87 -22.67
N VAL A 666 -0.52 19.62 -22.81
CA VAL A 666 -0.68 20.59 -23.91
C VAL A 666 -0.37 22.00 -23.43
N GLU A 667 -0.11 22.96 -24.31
CA GLU A 667 -0.01 24.37 -23.88
C GLU A 667 -1.40 24.93 -23.59
N GLU A 668 -2.32 24.79 -24.54
CA GLU A 668 -3.71 25.24 -24.43
C GLU A 668 -4.69 24.14 -24.85
N ILE A 669 -5.91 24.20 -24.29
CA ILE A 669 -7.01 23.38 -24.75
C ILE A 669 -7.33 23.77 -26.19
N HIS A 670 -7.35 22.79 -27.10
CA HIS A 670 -7.58 23.03 -28.51
C HIS A 670 -8.54 21.99 -29.09
N LEU A 671 -8.96 22.22 -30.34
CA LEU A 671 -9.80 21.28 -31.09
C LEU A 671 -8.94 20.52 -32.09
N ASP A 672 -9.10 19.21 -32.16
CA ASP A 672 -8.55 18.41 -33.25
C ASP A 672 -9.34 18.63 -34.57
N PRO A 673 -8.87 18.10 -35.71
CA PRO A 673 -9.58 18.22 -36.99
C PRO A 673 -10.99 17.63 -37.02
N ASN A 674 -11.32 16.71 -36.10
CA ASN A 674 -12.64 16.11 -35.94
C ASN A 674 -13.54 16.90 -34.97
N GLY A 675 -13.04 18.01 -34.41
CA GLY A 675 -13.75 18.86 -33.46
C GLY A 675 -13.79 18.30 -32.03
N ASN A 676 -12.88 17.38 -31.68
CA ASN A 676 -12.70 16.88 -30.33
C ASN A 676 -11.90 17.89 -29.50
N GLU A 677 -12.37 18.20 -28.29
CA GLU A 677 -11.64 18.98 -27.30
C GLU A 677 -10.49 18.16 -26.71
N ILE A 678 -9.27 18.64 -26.95
CA ILE A 678 -8.03 18.05 -26.46
C ILE A 678 -7.50 18.91 -25.30
N GLY A 679 -7.20 18.25 -24.19
CA GLY A 679 -6.48 18.83 -23.06
C GLY A 679 -5.26 17.98 -22.73
N ASP A 680 -4.85 18.01 -21.47
CA ASP A 680 -3.86 17.07 -20.96
C ASP A 680 -4.42 15.63 -21.05
N SER A 681 -3.54 14.63 -21.22
CA SER A 681 -3.98 13.25 -21.44
C SER A 681 -3.01 12.21 -20.93
N ILE A 682 -3.49 10.97 -20.84
CA ILE A 682 -2.70 9.77 -20.53
C ILE A 682 -2.73 8.87 -21.74
N ASP A 683 -1.58 8.26 -22.03
CA ASP A 683 -1.45 7.23 -23.03
C ASP A 683 -0.96 5.91 -22.43
N LEU A 684 -1.67 4.82 -22.75
CA LEU A 684 -1.47 3.49 -22.19
C LEU A 684 -1.02 2.51 -23.27
N THR A 685 0.27 2.27 -23.32
CA THR A 685 0.89 1.39 -24.33
C THR A 685 1.27 0.05 -23.73
N PRO A 686 1.18 -1.07 -24.47
CA PRO A 686 1.74 -2.35 -24.02
C PRO A 686 3.20 -2.18 -23.61
N CYS A 687 3.55 -2.66 -22.42
CA CYS A 687 4.90 -2.54 -21.87
C CYS A 687 5.44 -3.92 -21.55
N ASP A 688 6.43 -4.35 -22.30
CA ASP A 688 7.15 -5.58 -22.02
C ASP A 688 7.85 -5.49 -20.66
N TYR A 689 7.98 -6.63 -19.99
CA TYR A 689 8.78 -6.75 -18.78
C TYR A 689 9.81 -7.85 -18.96
N LYS A 690 11.08 -7.46 -18.95
CA LYS A 690 12.19 -8.41 -18.92
C LYS A 690 12.40 -8.89 -17.49
N LEU A 691 12.40 -10.20 -17.31
CA LEU A 691 12.71 -10.83 -16.04
C LEU A 691 14.21 -10.74 -15.81
N ASP A 692 14.66 -9.75 -15.04
CA ASP A 692 16.07 -9.51 -14.82
C ASP A 692 16.73 -10.60 -13.98
N SER A 693 18.02 -10.83 -14.22
CA SER A 693 18.84 -11.71 -13.39
C SER A 693 19.04 -11.11 -12.01
N ALA A 694 19.03 -11.95 -10.98
CA ALA A 694 19.54 -11.58 -9.66
C ALA A 694 21.05 -11.86 -9.59
N SER A 695 21.81 -10.94 -9.00
CA SER A 695 23.25 -11.09 -8.80
C SER A 695 23.55 -12.09 -7.70
N HIS A 696 24.34 -13.11 -7.99
CA HIS A 696 24.79 -14.12 -7.02
C HIS A 696 26.31 -14.21 -7.12
N GLY A 697 27.00 -13.65 -6.14
CA GLY A 697 28.44 -13.78 -5.99
C GLY A 697 28.81 -15.18 -5.52
N ASN A 698 29.94 -15.69 -5.97
CA ASN A 698 30.41 -17.01 -5.59
C ASN A 698 31.32 -16.92 -4.36
N ILE A 699 30.97 -17.63 -3.29
CA ILE A 699 31.79 -17.68 -2.07
C ILE A 699 33.05 -18.53 -2.25
N ASP A 700 33.07 -19.46 -3.21
CA ASP A 700 34.21 -20.35 -3.45
C ASP A 700 35.37 -19.65 -4.18
N ASP A 701 35.12 -18.50 -4.82
CA ASP A 701 36.15 -17.71 -5.49
C ASP A 701 37.06 -16.95 -4.50
N LEU A 702 36.65 -16.83 -3.23
CA LEU A 702 37.43 -16.25 -2.13
C LEU A 702 38.58 -17.14 -1.65
N PHE A 703 38.46 -18.46 -1.81
CA PHE A 703 39.49 -19.41 -1.32
C PHE A 703 40.65 -19.61 -2.31
N LYS A 704 40.72 -18.80 -3.37
CA LYS A 704 41.80 -18.86 -4.38
C LYS A 704 42.81 -17.73 -4.29
N GLU A 705 42.55 -16.70 -3.48
CA GLU A 705 43.47 -15.57 -3.33
C GLU A 705 43.69 -15.25 -1.84
N ASP A 706 44.96 -15.29 -1.42
CA ASP A 706 45.39 -14.81 -0.11
C ASP A 706 45.24 -13.29 -0.06
N ILE A 707 44.18 -12.81 0.57
CA ILE A 707 43.94 -11.37 0.75
C ILE A 707 44.68 -10.91 2.01
N ASN A 708 45.81 -10.24 1.84
CA ASN A 708 46.52 -9.54 2.92
C ASN A 708 45.76 -8.28 3.33
N ILE A 709 45.15 -8.30 4.52
CA ILE A 709 44.55 -7.11 5.13
C ILE A 709 45.58 -6.48 6.06
N ILE A 710 46.07 -5.28 5.71
CA ILE A 710 46.92 -4.46 6.57
C ILE A 710 45.99 -3.69 7.52
N VAL A 711 46.02 -4.05 8.80
CA VAL A 711 45.35 -3.28 9.87
C VAL A 711 46.32 -2.19 10.31
N TYR A 712 45.96 -0.92 10.13
CA TYR A 712 46.64 0.18 10.79
C TYR A 712 46.06 0.32 12.19
N ASP A 713 46.85 -0.01 13.22
CA ASP A 713 46.54 0.38 14.59
C ASP A 713 46.69 1.90 14.70
N GLN A 714 45.65 2.59 15.18
CA GLN A 714 45.75 4.00 15.57
C GLN A 714 46.27 4.07 17.01
N GLU A 715 47.41 4.74 17.20
CA GLU A 715 47.99 5.11 18.50
C GLU A 715 47.08 6.05 19.32
#